data_AF-Q026N0-F1
#
_entry.id   AF-Q026N0-F1
#
_cell.length_a   1.000
_cell.length_b   1.000
_cell.length_c   1.000
_cell.angle_alpha   90.00
_cell.angle_beta   90.00
_cell.angle_gamma   90.00
#
_symmetry.space_group_name_H-M   'P 1'
#
loop_
_entity.id
_entity.type
_entity.pdbx_description
1 polymer ?
#
loop_
_entity_poly.entity_id
_entity_poly.type
_entity_poly.pdbx_seq_one_letter_code
_entity_poly.pdbx_strand_id
1 'polypeptide(L)'
;MYSRLMLRAEWILALPLAWSLNAQPTFTKNVAPILQSRCQVCHRPGEAAPFSLMTYGQARPWAKAIREAVLARKMPPWFADPHYGKFANDSSLSKQEIDTIAAWVDGGARQGDPKDMPPPREFAEGWAIPTPDAVIELPVPFEIPATGTIEYQHILIPAPFATDKWVQFAEARPTDRTRVHHIIAFIREPGSDWLKEARPGIPFVPAKPADNADIDTSKLPSDFLVGYAPGQPPEKFEPGQAKLIRAGSDIILQIHYTTNGKPGADRSRIGLVFAKEPPAKRVFTVSATNGKFKIPAGAPSHRVDAEFELGSAVTLYGLHPHMHGRGKDFEYRVKYPDGETRTLLKVPNYRATWQLWYELSEPIALPKGAKIECTAHFDNSPNNELNPDPTRDVVWGDQSWDEMMVGFFNVGFDAGMPLKELFPPAQTPQSSPPPLRKKLLVIGEEKGYRHEAVTHAMAAIERLGRESGLWDTVIRTDTEALTKKKLEYNARNLNDFDAVLFYTGGTLEMDEQQKADFLSFIHDDGKGFIGVHSATITFTKWPEYGEMIGGFFDEHPWGTFDAPILVEDDQFPGMKQWARAFTIKDEIYQVKNFSRDNTRVLMRLDPAKLDLANPRVHRKDNDFAVSWARMYGKGRVFYSTLGHVEANWDQPEMQKMYIEAIKWALRLVDADVTPRPAR
;
A
#
# COMPACT_ATOMS: atom_id res chain seq x y z
N MET A 1 15.65 94.69 -28.05
CA MET A 1 14.58 95.35 -27.26
C MET A 1 13.34 94.47 -27.33
N TYR A 2 12.75 94.20 -26.18
CA TYR A 2 11.62 93.29 -25.93
C TYR A 2 10.50 93.35 -26.98
N SER A 3 9.97 92.19 -27.38
CA SER A 3 8.59 92.11 -27.86
C SER A 3 7.95 90.78 -27.44
N ARG A 4 7.01 90.86 -26.50
CA ARG A 4 6.14 89.78 -26.04
C ARG A 4 4.98 89.65 -27.03
N LEU A 5 4.76 88.46 -27.59
CA LEU A 5 3.50 88.11 -28.25
C LEU A 5 2.80 87.02 -27.44
N MET A 6 1.56 87.32 -27.03
CA MET A 6 0.62 86.39 -26.40
C MET A 6 0.20 85.30 -27.40
N LEU A 7 0.23 84.04 -27.00
CA LEU A 7 -0.37 82.92 -27.73
C LEU A 7 -1.54 82.35 -26.93
N ARG A 8 -2.66 82.22 -27.66
CA ARG A 8 -3.96 81.70 -27.22
C ARG A 8 -3.86 80.22 -26.86
N ALA A 9 -4.49 79.82 -25.76
CA ALA A 9 -4.66 78.43 -25.37
C ALA A 9 -5.88 77.83 -26.07
N GLU A 10 -5.66 76.79 -26.88
CA GLU A 10 -6.69 75.93 -27.43
C GLU A 10 -7.04 74.83 -26.41
N TRP A 11 -8.35 74.60 -26.22
CA TRP A 11 -8.90 73.61 -25.30
C TRP A 11 -8.98 72.26 -26.01
N ILE A 12 -8.20 71.27 -25.55
CA ILE A 12 -8.34 69.87 -25.93
C ILE A 12 -9.34 69.21 -24.96
N LEU A 13 -10.51 68.82 -25.48
CA LEU A 13 -11.50 68.00 -24.79
C LEU A 13 -10.96 66.57 -24.62
N ALA A 14 -10.59 66.20 -23.40
CA ALA A 14 -10.32 64.82 -23.02
C ALA A 14 -11.66 64.10 -22.72
N LEU A 15 -11.97 63.06 -23.49
CA LEU A 15 -13.03 62.10 -23.19
C LEU A 15 -12.61 61.26 -21.96
N PRO A 16 -13.42 61.20 -20.89
CA PRO A 16 -13.11 60.32 -19.77
C PRO A 16 -13.39 58.87 -20.16
N LEU A 17 -12.38 58.01 -20.05
CA LEU A 17 -12.60 56.56 -19.96
C LEU A 17 -13.48 56.31 -18.73
N ALA A 18 -14.75 55.98 -18.94
CA ALA A 18 -15.61 55.45 -17.90
C ALA A 18 -15.10 54.06 -17.51
N TRP A 19 -14.39 53.98 -16.39
CA TRP A 19 -14.14 52.71 -15.73
C TRP A 19 -15.50 52.17 -15.28
N SER A 20 -15.96 51.06 -15.86
CA SER A 20 -17.11 50.33 -15.32
C SER A 20 -16.73 49.82 -13.94
N LEU A 21 -17.23 50.48 -12.89
CA LEU A 21 -17.30 49.92 -11.55
C LEU A 21 -18.09 48.61 -11.67
N ASN A 22 -17.39 47.47 -11.69
CA ASN A 22 -18.04 46.17 -11.53
C ASN A 22 -18.79 46.24 -10.20
N ALA A 23 -20.13 46.21 -10.28
CA ALA A 23 -20.98 46.27 -9.11
C ALA A 23 -20.59 45.16 -8.12
N GLN A 24 -20.43 45.53 -6.85
CA GLN A 24 -20.08 44.58 -5.79
C GLN A 24 -21.10 43.43 -5.73
N PRO A 25 -20.67 42.16 -5.62
CA PRO A 25 -21.58 41.02 -5.58
C PRO A 25 -22.58 41.12 -4.42
N THR A 26 -23.81 40.67 -4.66
CA THR A 26 -24.86 40.59 -3.64
C THR A 26 -25.27 39.14 -3.35
N PHE A 27 -25.92 38.92 -2.21
CA PHE A 27 -26.43 37.60 -1.88
C PHE A 27 -27.45 37.13 -2.91
N THR A 28 -28.48 37.93 -3.18
CA THR A 28 -29.61 37.53 -4.03
C THR A 28 -29.18 37.22 -5.45
N LYS A 29 -28.36 38.08 -6.06
CA LYS A 29 -27.96 37.95 -7.46
C LYS A 29 -26.82 36.98 -7.70
N ASN A 30 -25.81 36.97 -6.81
CA ASN A 30 -24.52 36.33 -7.11
C ASN A 30 -24.22 35.13 -6.21
N VAL A 31 -24.47 35.22 -4.90
CA VAL A 31 -24.06 34.16 -3.96
C VAL A 31 -25.13 33.08 -3.79
N ALA A 32 -26.41 33.45 -3.79
CA ALA A 32 -27.51 32.50 -3.63
C ALA A 32 -27.50 31.39 -4.70
N PRO A 33 -27.27 31.66 -6.01
CA PRO A 33 -27.13 30.61 -7.01
C PRO A 33 -25.99 29.62 -6.70
N ILE A 34 -24.85 30.12 -6.21
CA ILE A 34 -23.70 29.30 -5.83
C ILE A 34 -24.05 28.42 -4.64
N LEU A 35 -24.64 28.99 -3.58
CA LEU A 35 -25.05 28.23 -2.40
C LEU A 35 -26.13 27.20 -2.73
N GLN A 36 -27.11 27.55 -3.55
CA GLN A 36 -28.15 26.62 -4.03
C GLN A 36 -27.53 25.43 -4.76
N SER A 37 -26.60 25.67 -5.66
CA SER A 37 -25.92 24.64 -6.44
C SER A 37 -25.02 23.74 -5.57
N ARG A 38 -24.17 24.35 -4.73
CA ARG A 38 -23.01 23.69 -4.13
C ARG A 38 -23.15 23.34 -2.65
N CYS A 39 -23.95 24.10 -1.90
CA CYS A 39 -23.93 24.04 -0.43
C CYS A 39 -25.25 23.56 0.19
N GLN A 40 -26.39 23.95 -0.39
CA GLN A 40 -27.71 23.69 0.20
C GLN A 40 -28.11 22.21 0.21
N VAL A 41 -27.40 21.34 -0.53
CA VAL A 41 -27.59 19.88 -0.43
C VAL A 41 -27.34 19.38 0.99
N CYS A 42 -26.33 19.94 1.68
CA CYS A 42 -26.01 19.61 3.08
C CYS A 42 -26.49 20.69 4.05
N HIS A 43 -26.45 21.97 3.64
CA HIS A 43 -26.81 23.12 4.49
C HIS A 43 -28.30 23.47 4.43
N ARG A 44 -29.14 22.49 4.74
CA ARG A 44 -30.60 22.65 4.88
C ARG A 44 -31.11 21.89 6.10
N PRO A 45 -32.28 22.26 6.65
CA PRO A 45 -32.83 21.58 7.82
C PRO A 45 -32.93 20.06 7.63
N GLY A 46 -32.54 19.31 8.65
CA GLY A 46 -32.59 17.83 8.66
C GLY A 46 -31.46 17.12 7.92
N GLU A 47 -30.53 17.84 7.28
CA GLU A 47 -29.34 17.26 6.64
C GLU A 47 -28.07 17.44 7.49
N ALA A 48 -26.94 16.97 6.99
CA ALA A 48 -25.71 16.77 7.76
C ALA A 48 -25.06 18.05 8.32
N ALA A 49 -25.31 19.23 7.75
CA ALA A 49 -24.63 20.44 8.20
C ALA A 49 -25.28 21.03 9.47
N PRO A 50 -24.49 21.61 10.40
CA PRO A 50 -24.99 22.11 11.69
C PRO A 50 -25.80 23.40 11.59
N PHE A 51 -25.86 24.04 10.42
CA PHE A 51 -26.64 25.25 10.16
C PHE A 51 -27.13 25.29 8.72
N SER A 52 -28.19 26.08 8.50
CA SER A 52 -28.81 26.25 7.19
C SER A 52 -28.20 27.41 6.40
N LEU A 53 -28.16 27.27 5.07
CA LEU A 53 -27.79 28.30 4.10
C LEU A 53 -28.92 28.58 3.10
N MET A 54 -30.17 28.28 3.47
CA MET A 54 -31.32 28.39 2.57
C MET A 54 -31.73 29.83 2.28
N THR A 55 -31.48 30.75 3.22
CA THR A 55 -31.89 32.16 3.14
C THR A 55 -30.75 33.12 3.48
N TYR A 56 -30.89 34.39 3.11
CA TYR A 56 -29.90 35.43 3.47
C TYR A 56 -29.69 35.53 4.98
N GLY A 57 -30.79 35.58 5.75
CA GLY A 57 -30.73 35.71 7.21
C GLY A 57 -30.00 34.55 7.89
N GLN A 58 -30.07 33.34 7.29
CA GLN A 58 -29.34 32.18 7.78
C GLN A 58 -27.88 32.16 7.32
N ALA A 59 -27.57 32.61 6.10
CA ALA A 59 -26.20 32.62 5.57
C ALA A 59 -25.34 33.77 6.14
N ARG A 60 -25.94 34.95 6.36
CA ARG A 60 -25.22 36.19 6.74
C ARG A 60 -24.39 36.09 8.02
N PRO A 61 -24.82 35.42 9.10
CA PRO A 61 -24.02 35.22 10.30
C PRO A 61 -22.73 34.42 10.04
N TRP A 62 -22.74 33.52 9.06
CA TRP A 62 -21.63 32.64 8.73
C TRP A 62 -20.71 33.18 7.62
N ALA A 63 -20.98 34.37 7.09
CA ALA A 63 -20.28 34.94 5.93
C ALA A 63 -18.74 34.84 6.02
N LYS A 64 -18.14 35.20 7.16
CA LYS A 64 -16.68 35.10 7.36
C LYS A 64 -16.17 33.66 7.33
N ALA A 65 -16.85 32.76 8.04
CA ALA A 65 -16.51 31.34 8.07
C ALA A 65 -16.68 30.68 6.69
N ILE A 66 -17.72 31.05 5.94
CA ILE A 66 -17.93 30.60 4.56
C ILE A 66 -16.73 31.05 3.71
N ARG A 67 -16.35 32.33 3.76
CA ARG A 67 -15.19 32.85 3.01
C ARG A 67 -13.91 32.09 3.32
N GLU A 68 -13.61 31.88 4.60
CA GLU A 68 -12.41 31.15 5.02
C GLU A 68 -12.44 29.70 4.52
N ALA A 69 -13.59 29.02 4.63
CA ALA A 69 -13.74 27.63 4.19
C ALA A 69 -13.60 27.47 2.67
N VAL A 70 -14.15 28.38 1.86
CA VAL A 70 -14.05 28.31 0.40
C VAL A 70 -12.66 28.70 -0.10
N LEU A 71 -12.00 29.69 0.51
CA LEU A 71 -10.63 30.07 0.17
C LEU A 71 -9.64 28.94 0.49
N ALA A 72 -9.84 28.25 1.61
CA ALA A 72 -9.05 27.09 2.00
C ALA A 72 -9.43 25.80 1.23
N ARG A 73 -10.41 25.84 0.32
CA ARG A 73 -11.00 24.67 -0.37
C ARG A 73 -11.41 23.54 0.57
N LYS A 74 -11.82 23.89 1.80
CA LYS A 74 -12.39 22.95 2.76
C LYS A 74 -13.85 22.63 2.42
N MET A 75 -14.54 23.60 1.81
CA MET A 75 -15.94 23.48 1.42
C MET A 75 -16.15 24.02 -0.01
N PRO A 76 -17.03 23.39 -0.80
CA PRO A 76 -17.59 22.05 -0.56
C PRO A 76 -16.48 20.98 -0.63
N PRO A 77 -16.64 19.86 0.08
CA PRO A 77 -15.64 18.81 0.15
C PRO A 77 -15.48 18.15 -1.23
N TRP A 78 -14.32 18.34 -1.84
CA TRP A 78 -13.95 17.69 -3.10
C TRP A 78 -12.43 17.62 -3.17
N PHE A 79 -11.90 16.41 -3.20
CA PHE A 79 -10.46 16.18 -3.01
C PHE A 79 -9.76 15.60 -4.24
N ALA A 80 -10.47 15.45 -5.37
CA ALA A 80 -9.84 15.03 -6.62
C ALA A 80 -8.93 16.14 -7.17
N ASP A 81 -7.76 15.74 -7.66
CA ASP A 81 -6.89 16.60 -8.45
C ASP A 81 -7.57 16.89 -9.81
N PRO A 82 -7.84 18.15 -10.15
CA PRO A 82 -8.58 18.52 -11.36
C PRO A 82 -7.87 18.19 -12.67
N HIS A 83 -6.59 17.80 -12.65
CA HIS A 83 -5.86 17.38 -13.86
C HIS A 83 -6.21 15.96 -14.30
N TYR A 84 -6.83 15.15 -13.44
CA TYR A 84 -7.10 13.74 -13.71
C TYR A 84 -8.59 13.43 -13.58
N GLY A 85 -9.11 12.73 -14.59
CA GLY A 85 -10.53 12.37 -14.67
C GLY A 85 -11.43 13.58 -14.92
N LYS A 86 -12.70 13.29 -15.16
CA LYS A 86 -13.80 14.26 -15.18
C LYS A 86 -14.99 13.57 -14.54
N PHE A 87 -15.64 14.26 -13.60
CA PHE A 87 -16.64 13.62 -12.75
C PHE A 87 -17.96 14.38 -12.82
N ALA A 88 -19.06 13.64 -13.01
CA ALA A 88 -20.41 14.20 -13.11
C ALA A 88 -20.86 14.86 -11.80
N ASN A 89 -20.36 14.36 -10.67
CA ASN A 89 -20.69 14.81 -9.33
C ASN A 89 -19.64 15.75 -8.72
N ASP A 90 -18.78 16.37 -9.54
CA ASP A 90 -17.79 17.36 -9.08
C ASP A 90 -18.49 18.55 -8.41
N SER A 91 -18.37 18.60 -7.07
CA SER A 91 -18.94 19.66 -6.25
C SER A 91 -18.05 20.88 -6.12
N SER A 92 -16.82 20.87 -6.64
CA SER A 92 -15.84 21.93 -6.44
C SER A 92 -16.33 23.31 -6.91
N LEU A 93 -15.83 24.35 -6.23
CA LEU A 93 -16.02 25.73 -6.65
C LEU A 93 -14.94 26.12 -7.66
N SER A 94 -15.39 26.75 -8.74
CA SER A 94 -14.52 27.47 -9.66
C SER A 94 -13.85 28.67 -8.96
N LYS A 95 -12.73 29.13 -9.51
CA LYS A 95 -12.06 30.34 -9.00
C LYS A 95 -13.00 31.54 -8.98
N GLN A 96 -13.82 31.71 -10.00
CA GLN A 96 -14.78 32.81 -10.09
C GLN A 96 -15.86 32.74 -9.00
N GLU A 97 -16.37 31.54 -8.69
CA GLU A 97 -17.34 31.36 -7.60
C GLU A 97 -16.71 31.70 -6.24
N ILE A 98 -15.47 31.24 -5.99
CA ILE A 98 -14.72 31.58 -4.76
C ILE A 98 -14.51 33.09 -4.66
N ASP A 99 -14.02 33.72 -5.73
CA ASP A 99 -13.75 35.16 -5.78
C ASP A 99 -15.05 35.97 -5.59
N THR A 100 -16.18 35.48 -6.11
CA THR A 100 -17.51 36.09 -5.93
C THR A 100 -17.97 36.04 -4.48
N ILE A 101 -17.84 34.89 -3.81
CA ILE A 101 -18.16 34.75 -2.39
C ILE A 101 -17.23 35.63 -1.55
N ALA A 102 -15.93 35.61 -1.81
CA ALA A 102 -14.96 36.42 -1.08
C ALA A 102 -15.26 37.92 -1.21
N ALA A 103 -15.49 38.40 -2.44
CA ALA A 103 -15.83 39.79 -2.70
C ALA A 103 -17.17 40.21 -2.07
N TRP A 104 -18.18 39.33 -2.07
CA TRP A 104 -19.44 39.58 -1.36
C TRP A 104 -19.21 39.80 0.13
N VAL A 105 -18.40 38.95 0.77
CA VAL A 105 -18.09 39.06 2.20
C VAL A 105 -17.26 40.30 2.51
N ASP A 106 -16.23 40.58 1.69
CA ASP A 106 -15.37 41.75 1.83
C ASP A 106 -16.15 43.06 1.61
N GLY A 107 -17.19 43.03 0.76
CA GLY A 107 -18.15 44.11 0.54
C GLY A 107 -19.22 44.27 1.63
N GLY A 108 -19.13 43.53 2.74
CA GLY A 108 -20.01 43.61 3.90
C GLY A 108 -21.16 42.59 3.91
N ALA A 109 -21.13 41.60 3.01
CA ALA A 109 -22.14 40.56 2.83
C ALA A 109 -23.55 41.13 2.64
N ARG A 110 -23.71 42.02 1.65
CA ARG A 110 -24.97 42.72 1.34
C ARG A 110 -26.02 41.76 0.78
N GLN A 111 -27.29 41.94 1.15
CA GLN A 111 -28.38 41.11 0.64
C GLN A 111 -28.59 41.30 -0.87
N GLY A 112 -28.67 42.55 -1.35
CA GLY A 112 -29.08 42.85 -2.72
C GLY A 112 -30.59 43.02 -2.86
N ASP A 113 -31.07 43.26 -4.09
CA ASP A 113 -32.50 43.36 -4.39
C ASP A 113 -33.14 41.97 -4.23
N PRO A 114 -34.18 41.80 -3.39
CA PRO A 114 -34.93 40.55 -3.28
C PRO A 114 -35.49 40.02 -4.61
N LYS A 115 -35.72 40.88 -5.62
CA LYS A 115 -36.19 40.47 -6.96
C LYS A 115 -35.16 39.70 -7.77
N ASP A 116 -33.87 39.86 -7.45
CA ASP A 116 -32.78 39.13 -8.09
C ASP A 116 -32.58 37.72 -7.51
N MET A 117 -33.34 37.35 -6.47
CA MET A 117 -33.21 36.04 -5.82
C MET A 117 -33.60 34.93 -6.81
N PRO A 118 -32.75 33.91 -7.03
CA PRO A 118 -33.13 32.77 -7.85
C PRO A 118 -34.31 32.02 -7.21
N PRO A 119 -35.14 31.33 -8.01
CA PRO A 119 -36.14 30.41 -7.49
C PRO A 119 -35.54 29.48 -6.43
N PRO A 120 -36.21 29.26 -5.28
CA PRO A 120 -35.71 28.33 -4.27
C PRO A 120 -35.45 26.95 -4.89
N ARG A 121 -34.32 26.34 -4.54
CA ARG A 121 -34.05 24.96 -4.93
C ARG A 121 -35.04 24.05 -4.21
N GLU A 122 -35.78 23.28 -4.99
CA GLU A 122 -36.64 22.23 -4.43
C GLU A 122 -35.81 21.01 -4.07
N PHE A 123 -36.15 20.42 -2.93
CA PHE A 123 -35.53 19.21 -2.45
C PHE A 123 -36.63 18.19 -2.18
N ALA A 124 -36.40 16.95 -2.60
CA ALA A 124 -37.34 15.87 -2.33
C ALA A 124 -37.49 15.69 -0.81
N GLU A 125 -38.73 15.74 -0.33
CA GLU A 125 -39.06 15.34 1.03
C GLU A 125 -39.09 13.80 1.11
N GLY A 126 -38.41 13.24 2.11
CA GLY A 126 -38.21 11.79 2.15
C GLY A 126 -37.11 11.36 1.17
N TRP A 127 -37.42 10.49 0.22
CA TRP A 127 -36.46 9.85 -0.67
C TRP A 127 -35.95 10.79 -1.78
N ALA A 128 -34.64 10.79 -2.04
CA ALA A 128 -33.98 11.49 -3.15
C ALA A 128 -33.96 10.66 -4.47
N ILE A 129 -34.56 9.48 -4.42
CA ILE A 129 -34.89 8.59 -5.55
C ILE A 129 -36.41 8.62 -5.79
N PRO A 130 -36.92 8.11 -6.93
CA PRO A 130 -38.36 7.90 -7.10
C PRO A 130 -38.95 7.08 -5.95
N THR A 131 -40.27 7.14 -5.75
CA THR A 131 -40.94 6.38 -4.69
C THR A 131 -40.47 4.92 -4.70
N PRO A 132 -39.86 4.43 -3.60
CA PRO A 132 -39.35 3.07 -3.56
C PRO A 132 -40.44 2.02 -3.76
N ASP A 133 -40.15 1.02 -4.58
CA ASP A 133 -40.97 -0.19 -4.75
C ASP A 133 -40.82 -1.12 -3.54
N ALA A 134 -39.67 -1.05 -2.86
CA ALA A 134 -39.39 -1.78 -1.64
C ALA A 134 -38.57 -0.93 -0.66
N VAL A 135 -38.82 -1.12 0.63
CA VAL A 135 -38.02 -0.54 1.72
C VAL A 135 -37.55 -1.67 2.61
N ILE A 136 -36.24 -1.73 2.85
CA ILE A 136 -35.61 -2.67 3.78
C ILE A 136 -35.15 -1.84 4.98
N GLU A 137 -35.60 -2.19 6.18
CA GLU A 137 -35.28 -1.45 7.40
C GLU A 137 -34.63 -2.33 8.45
N LEU A 138 -33.87 -1.73 9.35
CA LEU A 138 -33.40 -2.41 10.55
C LEU A 138 -34.61 -2.98 11.33
N PRO A 139 -34.64 -4.30 11.60
CA PRO A 139 -35.78 -4.93 12.26
C PRO A 139 -35.95 -4.38 13.69
N VAL A 140 -34.83 -4.12 14.37
CA VAL A 140 -34.76 -3.52 15.70
C VAL A 140 -33.91 -2.26 15.62
N PRO A 141 -34.33 -1.12 16.21
CA PRO A 141 -33.47 0.05 16.34
C PRO A 141 -32.17 -0.29 17.08
N PHE A 142 -31.06 0.25 16.60
CA PHE A 142 -29.79 0.19 17.31
C PHE A 142 -29.72 1.33 18.33
N GLU A 143 -29.56 0.98 19.61
CA GLU A 143 -29.42 1.95 20.70
C GLU A 143 -27.99 2.50 20.73
N ILE A 144 -27.86 3.82 20.67
CA ILE A 144 -26.58 4.54 20.59
C ILE A 144 -26.33 5.24 21.94
N PRO A 145 -25.26 4.90 22.67
CA PRO A 145 -24.92 5.55 23.94
C PRO A 145 -24.55 7.02 23.74
N ALA A 146 -24.59 7.78 24.84
CA ALA A 146 -24.23 9.20 24.83
C ALA A 146 -22.75 9.45 24.55
N THR A 147 -21.88 8.53 24.97
CA THR A 147 -20.42 8.66 24.95
C THR A 147 -19.77 7.30 24.68
N GLY A 148 -18.50 7.32 24.27
CA GLY A 148 -17.71 6.11 24.03
C GLY A 148 -17.58 5.80 22.55
N THR A 149 -16.75 4.80 22.26
CA THR A 149 -16.50 4.31 20.91
C THR A 149 -17.37 3.09 20.64
N ILE A 150 -17.95 3.03 19.46
CA ILE A 150 -18.80 1.93 19.01
C ILE A 150 -18.09 1.25 17.87
N GLU A 151 -17.87 -0.05 17.99
CA GLU A 151 -17.30 -0.86 16.90
C GLU A 151 -18.21 -0.84 15.68
N TYR A 152 -17.65 -1.03 14.50
CA TYR A 152 -18.43 -1.21 13.28
C TYR A 152 -19.42 -2.36 13.43
N GLN A 153 -20.70 -2.06 13.23
CA GLN A 153 -21.77 -3.03 13.38
C GLN A 153 -22.16 -3.57 12.00
N HIS A 154 -22.19 -4.90 11.86
CA HIS A 154 -22.78 -5.56 10.71
C HIS A 154 -24.13 -6.12 11.11
N ILE A 155 -25.19 -5.70 10.45
CA ILE A 155 -26.55 -6.17 10.71
C ILE A 155 -27.08 -6.85 9.45
N LEU A 156 -27.35 -8.14 9.56
CA LEU A 156 -27.88 -8.96 8.47
C LEU A 156 -29.40 -8.84 8.41
N ILE A 157 -29.94 -8.56 7.23
CA ILE A 157 -31.38 -8.46 6.97
C ILE A 157 -31.71 -9.36 5.77
N PRO A 158 -32.49 -10.44 5.93
CA PRO A 158 -32.92 -11.27 4.79
C PRO A 158 -33.70 -10.42 3.79
N ALA A 159 -33.31 -10.47 2.51
CA ALA A 159 -34.03 -9.72 1.50
C ALA A 159 -35.43 -10.34 1.28
N PRO A 160 -36.52 -9.54 1.26
CA PRO A 160 -37.89 -10.05 1.24
C PRO A 160 -38.35 -10.51 -0.15
N PHE A 161 -37.43 -10.91 -1.05
CA PHE A 161 -37.72 -11.14 -2.46
C PHE A 161 -37.71 -12.62 -2.82
N ALA A 162 -38.86 -13.12 -3.29
CA ALA A 162 -39.01 -14.49 -3.79
C ALA A 162 -38.44 -14.68 -5.21
N THR A 163 -38.18 -13.60 -5.94
CA THR A 163 -37.60 -13.59 -7.29
C THR A 163 -36.48 -12.59 -7.35
N ASP A 164 -35.55 -12.78 -8.28
CA ASP A 164 -34.51 -11.81 -8.61
C ASP A 164 -35.08 -10.40 -8.83
N LYS A 165 -34.35 -9.39 -8.37
CA LYS A 165 -34.70 -7.97 -8.51
C LYS A 165 -33.54 -7.18 -9.09
N TRP A 166 -33.82 -6.46 -10.17
CA TRP A 166 -32.91 -5.50 -10.79
C TRP A 166 -33.15 -4.13 -10.17
N VAL A 167 -32.18 -3.63 -9.40
CA VAL A 167 -32.26 -2.35 -8.70
C VAL A 167 -31.64 -1.25 -9.55
N GLN A 168 -32.45 -0.30 -10.00
CA GLN A 168 -32.01 0.84 -10.80
C GLN A 168 -31.65 2.05 -9.92
N PHE A 169 -32.36 2.21 -8.79
CA PHE A 169 -32.06 3.26 -7.82
C PHE A 169 -32.05 2.69 -6.40
N ALA A 170 -31.10 3.14 -5.59
CA ALA A 170 -31.03 2.78 -4.19
C ALA A 170 -30.62 3.99 -3.34
N GLU A 171 -31.20 4.10 -2.15
CA GLU A 171 -30.84 5.14 -1.19
C GLU A 171 -30.84 4.56 0.23
N ALA A 172 -29.72 4.68 0.93
CA ALA A 172 -29.63 4.41 2.36
C ALA A 172 -29.96 5.69 3.15
N ARG A 173 -30.80 5.55 4.18
CA ARG A 173 -31.24 6.66 5.03
C ARG A 173 -31.21 6.27 6.50
N PRO A 174 -30.33 6.88 7.31
CA PRO A 174 -30.44 6.76 8.75
C PRO A 174 -31.63 7.55 9.30
N THR A 175 -32.19 7.09 10.41
CA THR A 175 -33.17 7.87 11.17
C THR A 175 -32.49 8.85 12.11
N ASP A 176 -31.26 8.56 12.55
CA ASP A 176 -30.43 9.46 13.36
C ASP A 176 -29.18 9.93 12.59
N ARG A 177 -29.38 10.88 11.67
CA ARG A 177 -28.31 11.53 10.89
C ARG A 177 -27.25 12.23 11.74
N THR A 178 -27.49 12.44 13.03
CA THR A 178 -26.53 13.11 13.93
C THR A 178 -25.52 12.16 14.56
N ARG A 179 -25.75 10.85 14.44
CA ARG A 179 -24.90 9.78 15.01
C ARG A 179 -24.52 8.70 14.00
N VAL A 180 -25.18 8.61 12.85
CA VAL A 180 -24.73 7.73 11.77
C VAL A 180 -23.70 8.45 10.92
N HIS A 181 -22.45 8.02 11.00
CA HIS A 181 -21.36 8.59 10.21
C HIS A 181 -21.37 8.03 8.77
N HIS A 182 -21.55 6.71 8.61
CA HIS A 182 -21.88 6.12 7.31
C HIS A 182 -22.61 4.78 7.44
N ILE A 183 -23.25 4.39 6.34
CA ILE A 183 -23.84 3.08 6.11
C ILE A 183 -23.26 2.53 4.81
N ILE A 184 -22.89 1.26 4.81
CA ILE A 184 -22.66 0.51 3.58
C ILE A 184 -23.63 -0.66 3.57
N ALA A 185 -24.48 -0.70 2.54
CA ALA A 185 -25.36 -1.81 2.28
C ALA A 185 -24.70 -2.76 1.28
N PHE A 186 -24.43 -4.00 1.69
CA PHE A 186 -23.95 -5.05 0.79
C PHE A 186 -25.05 -6.05 0.48
N ILE A 187 -25.06 -6.58 -0.72
CA ILE A 187 -25.84 -7.77 -1.11
C ILE A 187 -24.97 -8.98 -0.78
N ARG A 188 -25.39 -9.85 0.14
CA ARG A 188 -24.77 -11.16 0.36
C ARG A 188 -25.54 -12.20 -0.44
N GLU A 189 -24.91 -12.82 -1.43
CA GLU A 189 -25.59 -13.81 -2.27
C GLU A 189 -25.95 -15.10 -1.51
N PRO A 190 -26.99 -15.83 -1.94
CA PRO A 190 -27.36 -17.10 -1.33
C PRO A 190 -26.17 -18.07 -1.30
N GLY A 191 -25.93 -18.69 -0.14
CA GLY A 191 -24.83 -19.65 0.04
C GLY A 191 -23.45 -19.02 0.28
N SER A 192 -23.34 -17.70 0.43
CA SER A 192 -22.08 -17.04 0.80
C SER A 192 -21.63 -17.42 2.22
N ASP A 193 -20.35 -17.77 2.39
CA ASP A 193 -19.73 -18.00 3.71
C ASP A 193 -19.40 -16.71 4.47
N TRP A 194 -19.44 -15.55 3.80
CA TRP A 194 -19.16 -14.26 4.42
C TRP A 194 -20.19 -13.96 5.52
N LEU A 195 -19.73 -13.62 6.72
CA LEU A 195 -20.59 -13.37 7.89
C LEU A 195 -21.59 -14.51 8.20
N LYS A 196 -21.23 -15.76 7.94
CA LYS A 196 -22.10 -16.93 8.21
C LYS A 196 -22.53 -17.07 9.68
N GLU A 197 -21.78 -16.47 10.59
CA GLU A 197 -22.05 -16.47 12.04
C GLU A 197 -23.04 -15.37 12.45
N ALA A 198 -23.24 -14.35 11.59
CA ALA A 198 -24.19 -13.28 11.84
C ALA A 198 -25.63 -13.83 11.81
N ARG A 199 -26.46 -13.33 12.73
CA ARG A 199 -27.87 -13.70 12.82
C ARG A 199 -28.75 -12.56 12.34
N PRO A 200 -29.87 -12.84 11.63
CA PRO A 200 -30.79 -11.82 11.18
C PRO A 200 -31.20 -10.84 12.28
N GLY A 201 -31.00 -9.54 12.03
CA GLY A 201 -31.39 -8.45 12.92
C GLY A 201 -30.56 -8.27 14.19
N ILE A 202 -29.53 -9.09 14.41
CA ILE A 202 -28.64 -8.97 15.56
C ILE A 202 -27.35 -8.28 15.12
N PRO A 203 -26.94 -7.17 15.77
CA PRO A 203 -25.65 -6.55 15.51
C PRO A 203 -24.50 -7.52 15.73
N PHE A 204 -23.61 -7.59 14.75
CA PHE A 204 -22.49 -8.51 14.73
C PHE A 204 -21.20 -7.73 14.44
N VAL A 205 -20.18 -7.97 15.26
CA VAL A 205 -18.82 -7.47 15.03
C VAL A 205 -17.98 -8.65 14.54
N PRO A 206 -17.54 -8.67 13.28
CA PRO A 206 -16.69 -9.74 12.77
C PRO A 206 -15.39 -9.84 13.55
N ALA A 207 -14.88 -11.06 13.70
CA ALA A 207 -13.56 -11.26 14.27
C ALA A 207 -12.51 -10.56 13.40
N LYS A 208 -11.59 -9.84 14.05
CA LYS A 208 -10.48 -9.20 13.35
C LYS A 208 -9.66 -10.28 12.63
N PRO A 209 -9.32 -10.08 11.34
CA PRO A 209 -8.43 -11.01 10.64
C PRO A 209 -7.03 -11.05 11.25
N ALA A 210 -6.27 -12.12 10.99
CA ALA A 210 -4.86 -12.18 11.36
C ALA A 210 -4.05 -11.07 10.67
N ASP A 211 -2.97 -10.60 11.32
CA ASP A 211 -2.15 -9.42 10.94
C ASP A 211 -1.46 -9.49 9.55
N ASN A 212 -1.68 -10.56 8.79
CA ASN A 212 -1.16 -10.79 7.44
C ASN A 212 -2.12 -11.61 6.55
N ALA A 213 -3.40 -11.67 6.94
CA ALA A 213 -4.40 -12.43 6.22
C ALA A 213 -4.52 -11.93 4.78
N ASP A 214 -4.74 -12.86 3.84
CA ASP A 214 -5.05 -12.51 2.47
C ASP A 214 -6.49 -12.04 2.37
N ILE A 215 -6.72 -10.78 2.75
CA ILE A 215 -8.03 -10.15 2.65
C ILE A 215 -8.23 -9.72 1.21
N ASP A 216 -9.10 -10.46 0.54
CA ASP A 216 -9.54 -10.16 -0.81
C ASP A 216 -11.06 -9.92 -0.80
N THR A 217 -11.45 -8.66 -0.59
CA THR A 217 -12.85 -8.25 -0.63
C THR A 217 -13.45 -8.35 -2.03
N SER A 218 -12.63 -8.47 -3.08
CA SER A 218 -13.10 -8.61 -4.46
C SER A 218 -13.66 -10.00 -4.76
N LYS A 219 -13.20 -11.02 -4.02
CA LYS A 219 -13.62 -12.43 -4.17
C LYS A 219 -14.90 -12.78 -3.42
N LEU A 220 -15.41 -11.86 -2.60
CA LEU A 220 -16.67 -12.11 -1.90
C LEU A 220 -17.79 -12.13 -2.95
N PRO A 221 -18.68 -13.13 -2.99
CA PRO A 221 -19.87 -13.14 -3.83
C PRO A 221 -20.91 -12.16 -3.27
N SER A 222 -20.51 -10.89 -3.16
CA SER A 222 -21.26 -9.85 -2.50
C SER A 222 -21.05 -8.53 -3.23
N ASP A 223 -22.14 -7.82 -3.55
CA ASP A 223 -22.08 -6.52 -4.23
C ASP A 223 -22.26 -5.39 -3.23
N PHE A 224 -21.64 -4.23 -3.46
CA PHE A 224 -21.98 -2.99 -2.76
C PHE A 224 -23.29 -2.46 -3.33
N LEU A 225 -24.40 -2.50 -2.60
CA LEU A 225 -25.70 -2.04 -3.10
C LEU A 225 -25.79 -0.52 -3.14
N VAL A 226 -25.52 0.11 -1.99
CA VAL A 226 -25.60 1.56 -1.81
C VAL A 226 -24.85 1.97 -0.53
N GLY A 227 -24.28 3.18 -0.54
CA GLY A 227 -23.68 3.79 0.63
C GLY A 227 -24.46 5.02 1.09
N TYR A 228 -24.26 5.39 2.35
CA TYR A 228 -24.61 6.68 2.90
C TYR A 228 -23.38 7.24 3.59
N ALA A 229 -22.98 8.45 3.24
CA ALA A 229 -22.11 9.31 4.01
C ALA A 229 -22.62 10.75 3.84
N PRO A 230 -22.33 11.68 4.77
CA PRO A 230 -22.64 13.10 4.57
C PRO A 230 -22.21 13.59 3.18
N GLY A 231 -23.17 14.11 2.41
CA GLY A 231 -22.92 14.64 1.07
C GLY A 231 -22.87 13.61 -0.07
N GLN A 232 -22.93 12.30 0.23
CA GLN A 232 -22.99 11.27 -0.80
C GLN A 232 -24.39 11.20 -1.44
N PRO A 233 -24.50 11.26 -2.77
CA PRO A 233 -25.79 11.06 -3.46
C PRO A 233 -26.27 9.60 -3.36
N PRO A 234 -27.57 9.35 -3.56
CA PRO A 234 -28.07 7.98 -3.74
C PRO A 234 -27.48 7.33 -4.99
N GLU A 235 -27.53 6.00 -5.05
CA GLU A 235 -27.16 5.25 -6.25
C GLU A 235 -28.24 5.44 -7.32
N LYS A 236 -27.83 5.90 -8.51
CA LYS A 236 -28.73 6.16 -9.64
C LYS A 236 -28.12 5.63 -10.93
N PHE A 237 -28.81 4.70 -11.59
CA PHE A 237 -28.38 4.14 -12.86
C PHE A 237 -29.25 4.61 -14.03
N GLU A 238 -28.62 4.79 -15.19
CA GLU A 238 -29.30 5.14 -16.43
C GLU A 238 -30.27 4.03 -16.86
N PRO A 239 -31.32 4.32 -17.66
CA PRO A 239 -32.17 3.29 -18.24
C PRO A 239 -31.35 2.17 -18.91
N GLY A 240 -31.69 0.92 -18.59
CA GLY A 240 -30.97 -0.26 -19.08
C GLY A 240 -29.78 -0.70 -18.23
N GLN A 241 -29.47 0.00 -17.13
CA GLN A 241 -28.45 -0.37 -16.14
C GLN A 241 -29.10 -0.69 -14.79
N ALA A 242 -28.64 -1.74 -14.11
CA ALA A 242 -29.10 -2.05 -12.76
C ALA A 242 -28.13 -2.96 -11.99
N LYS A 243 -28.18 -2.93 -10.65
CA LYS A 243 -27.60 -3.98 -9.79
C LYS A 243 -28.57 -5.14 -9.62
N LEU A 244 -28.08 -6.34 -9.29
CA LEU A 244 -28.91 -7.54 -9.13
C LEU A 244 -28.93 -8.01 -7.67
N ILE A 245 -30.12 -8.08 -7.08
CA ILE A 245 -30.38 -8.84 -5.85
C ILE A 245 -30.99 -10.18 -6.26
N ARG A 246 -30.29 -11.29 -5.99
CA ARG A 246 -30.82 -12.64 -6.27
C ARG A 246 -31.86 -13.03 -5.22
N ALA A 247 -32.83 -13.85 -5.62
CA ALA A 247 -33.77 -14.44 -4.67
C ALA A 247 -33.01 -15.20 -3.57
N GLY A 248 -33.37 -14.94 -2.31
CA GLY A 248 -32.71 -15.53 -1.13
C GLY A 248 -31.40 -14.85 -0.70
N SER A 249 -31.02 -13.72 -1.30
CA SER A 249 -29.93 -12.88 -0.80
C SER A 249 -30.24 -12.30 0.58
N ASP A 250 -29.20 -12.00 1.35
CA ASP A 250 -29.29 -11.10 2.50
C ASP A 250 -28.79 -9.70 2.12
N ILE A 251 -29.26 -8.69 2.84
CA ILE A 251 -28.70 -7.34 2.84
C ILE A 251 -27.93 -7.16 4.14
N ILE A 252 -26.64 -6.85 4.04
CA ILE A 252 -25.79 -6.54 5.20
C ILE A 252 -25.67 -5.02 5.30
N LEU A 253 -26.15 -4.46 6.41
CA LEU A 253 -25.86 -3.07 6.78
C LEU A 253 -24.60 -3.05 7.65
N GLN A 254 -23.49 -2.59 7.09
CA GLN A 254 -22.32 -2.19 7.86
C GLN A 254 -22.51 -0.72 8.25
N ILE A 255 -22.61 -0.43 9.55
CA ILE A 255 -22.90 0.92 10.07
C ILE A 255 -21.82 1.36 11.04
N HIS A 256 -21.32 2.57 10.83
CA HIS A 256 -20.43 3.25 11.76
C HIS A 256 -21.19 4.35 12.50
N TYR A 257 -21.37 4.14 13.81
CA TYR A 257 -22.00 5.10 14.72
C TYR A 257 -20.97 5.96 15.45
N THR A 258 -21.26 7.24 15.62
CA THR A 258 -20.48 8.18 16.43
C THR A 258 -21.33 8.73 17.58
N THR A 259 -20.72 8.87 18.76
CA THR A 259 -21.39 9.44 19.93
C THR A 259 -21.24 10.96 19.96
N ASN A 260 -22.25 11.68 20.45
CA ASN A 260 -22.29 13.15 20.41
C ASN A 260 -22.70 13.80 21.75
N GLY A 261 -22.54 13.07 22.86
CA GLY A 261 -22.86 13.54 24.21
C GLY A 261 -24.32 13.36 24.63
N LYS A 262 -25.18 12.83 23.75
CA LYS A 262 -26.58 12.50 24.04
C LYS A 262 -26.88 11.07 23.56
N PRO A 263 -27.67 10.27 24.28
CA PRO A 263 -28.10 8.97 23.76
C PRO A 263 -29.09 9.16 22.60
N GLY A 264 -29.22 8.14 21.75
CA GLY A 264 -30.13 8.13 20.61
C GLY A 264 -30.41 6.70 20.13
N ALA A 265 -31.24 6.58 19.11
CA ALA A 265 -31.52 5.28 18.48
C ALA A 265 -31.62 5.47 16.97
N ASP A 266 -31.09 4.50 16.22
CA ASP A 266 -31.14 4.51 14.76
C ASP A 266 -31.84 3.27 14.21
N ARG A 267 -32.75 3.49 13.27
CA ARG A 267 -33.46 2.46 12.52
C ARG A 267 -33.28 2.70 11.03
N SER A 268 -32.02 2.73 10.61
CA SER A 268 -31.62 2.91 9.21
C SER A 268 -32.42 2.04 8.24
N ARG A 269 -32.70 2.61 7.06
CA ARG A 269 -33.51 1.99 6.00
C ARG A 269 -32.91 2.21 4.62
N ILE A 270 -33.16 1.29 3.71
CA ILE A 270 -32.80 1.37 2.30
C ILE A 270 -34.07 1.38 1.46
N GLY A 271 -34.21 2.39 0.62
CA GLY A 271 -35.24 2.43 -0.42
C GLY A 271 -34.68 1.88 -1.73
N LEU A 272 -35.45 1.03 -2.42
CA LEU A 272 -35.10 0.41 -3.69
C LEU A 272 -36.17 0.72 -4.74
N VAL A 273 -35.74 1.12 -5.93
CA VAL A 273 -36.60 1.23 -7.12
C VAL A 273 -36.09 0.26 -8.16
N PHE A 274 -36.98 -0.59 -8.67
CA PHE A 274 -36.62 -1.65 -9.60
C PHE A 274 -36.66 -1.16 -11.06
N ALA A 275 -35.80 -1.74 -11.89
CA ALA A 275 -35.85 -1.51 -13.33
C ALA A 275 -37.18 -2.03 -13.88
N LYS A 276 -37.87 -1.19 -14.68
CA LYS A 276 -39.16 -1.53 -15.29
C LYS A 276 -39.05 -2.58 -16.39
N GLU A 277 -37.89 -2.63 -17.04
CA GLU A 277 -37.54 -3.57 -18.09
C GLU A 277 -36.25 -4.29 -17.70
N PRO A 278 -36.01 -5.53 -18.17
CA PRO A 278 -34.75 -6.21 -17.97
C PRO A 278 -33.57 -5.34 -18.44
N PRO A 279 -32.58 -5.06 -17.58
CA PRO A 279 -31.46 -4.21 -17.97
C PRO A 279 -30.57 -4.92 -18.98
N ALA A 280 -30.02 -4.15 -19.93
CA ALA A 280 -28.99 -4.64 -20.84
C ALA A 280 -27.63 -4.76 -20.14
N LYS A 281 -27.40 -3.95 -19.10
CA LYS A 281 -26.14 -3.89 -18.34
C LYS A 281 -26.37 -4.17 -16.86
N ARG A 282 -25.65 -5.16 -16.33
CA ARG A 282 -25.48 -5.31 -14.89
C ARG A 282 -24.36 -4.37 -14.43
N VAL A 283 -24.64 -3.55 -13.43
CA VAL A 283 -23.62 -2.80 -12.70
C VAL A 283 -23.20 -3.62 -11.49
N PHE A 284 -21.91 -3.67 -11.20
CA PHE A 284 -21.34 -4.36 -10.06
C PHE A 284 -20.18 -3.54 -9.50
N THR A 285 -20.04 -3.53 -8.18
CA THR A 285 -18.92 -2.87 -7.52
C THR A 285 -17.80 -3.88 -7.28
N VAL A 286 -16.62 -3.56 -7.77
CA VAL A 286 -15.40 -4.34 -7.60
C VAL A 286 -14.45 -3.55 -6.71
N SER A 287 -13.45 -4.20 -6.13
CA SER A 287 -12.40 -3.54 -5.34
C SER A 287 -11.01 -4.04 -5.70
N ALA A 288 -10.05 -3.15 -5.78
CA ALA A 288 -8.64 -3.49 -5.62
C ALA A 288 -8.28 -3.31 -4.14
N THR A 289 -7.85 -4.39 -3.48
CA THR A 289 -7.69 -4.44 -2.02
C THR A 289 -6.37 -5.06 -1.63
N ASN A 290 -5.74 -4.55 -0.57
CA ASN A 290 -4.56 -5.16 0.03
C ASN A 290 -4.75 -5.32 1.55
N GLY A 291 -4.91 -6.55 2.02
CA GLY A 291 -5.02 -6.91 3.43
C GLY A 291 -3.73 -7.21 4.17
N LYS A 292 -2.59 -7.26 3.47
CA LYS A 292 -1.33 -7.81 3.99
C LYS A 292 -0.33 -6.75 4.47
N PHE A 293 -0.71 -5.47 4.40
CA PHE A 293 0.20 -4.40 4.78
C PHE A 293 0.38 -4.30 6.29
N LYS A 294 1.53 -3.74 6.68
CA LYS A 294 1.81 -3.33 8.06
C LYS A 294 2.46 -1.95 8.02
N ILE A 295 1.73 -0.94 8.49
CA ILE A 295 2.18 0.44 8.59
C ILE A 295 3.01 0.57 9.88
N PRO A 296 4.31 0.90 9.81
CA PRO A 296 5.13 1.04 11.00
C PRO A 296 4.69 2.21 11.90
N ALA A 297 4.90 2.08 13.20
CA ALA A 297 4.78 3.19 14.15
C ALA A 297 5.57 4.42 13.69
N GLY A 298 4.98 5.62 13.83
CA GLY A 298 5.62 6.89 13.50
C GLY A 298 5.84 7.17 12.01
N ALA A 299 5.48 6.26 11.10
CA ALA A 299 5.74 6.42 9.67
C ALA A 299 4.90 7.58 9.06
N PRO A 300 5.51 8.63 8.49
CA PRO A 300 4.77 9.82 8.03
C PRO A 300 4.15 9.68 6.62
N SER A 301 4.47 8.60 5.91
CA SER A 301 4.00 8.34 4.54
C SER A 301 4.33 6.90 4.12
N HIS A 302 3.62 5.92 4.66
CA HIS A 302 3.79 4.51 4.27
C HIS A 302 2.97 4.18 3.03
N ARG A 303 3.62 3.67 1.98
CA ARG A 303 2.98 3.31 0.71
C ARG A 303 2.38 1.90 0.77
N VAL A 304 1.15 1.74 0.28
CA VAL A 304 0.49 0.45 0.06
C VAL A 304 -0.11 0.42 -1.34
N ASP A 305 0.13 -0.65 -2.08
CA ASP A 305 -0.39 -0.86 -3.42
C ASP A 305 -1.39 -2.02 -3.44
N ALA A 306 -2.40 -1.92 -4.31
CA ALA A 306 -3.34 -2.99 -4.63
C ALA A 306 -3.64 -2.98 -6.13
N GLU A 307 -4.01 -4.13 -6.69
CA GLU A 307 -4.43 -4.22 -8.08
C GLU A 307 -5.63 -5.15 -8.26
N PHE A 308 -6.41 -4.90 -9.31
CA PHE A 308 -7.46 -5.79 -9.79
C PHE A 308 -7.35 -5.93 -11.31
N GLU A 309 -7.27 -7.17 -11.82
CA GLU A 309 -7.26 -7.47 -13.26
C GLU A 309 -8.66 -7.84 -13.74
N LEU A 310 -9.11 -7.28 -14.87
CA LEU A 310 -10.42 -7.56 -15.44
C LEU A 310 -10.44 -8.86 -16.25
N GLY A 311 -11.31 -9.80 -15.90
CA GLY A 311 -11.49 -11.06 -16.64
C GLY A 311 -12.26 -10.93 -17.95
N SER A 312 -12.99 -9.82 -18.11
CA SER A 312 -13.83 -9.52 -19.27
C SER A 312 -13.78 -8.03 -19.60
N ALA A 313 -14.23 -7.68 -20.82
CA ALA A 313 -14.38 -6.28 -21.18
C ALA A 313 -15.58 -5.66 -20.43
N VAL A 314 -15.37 -4.48 -19.87
CA VAL A 314 -16.36 -3.78 -19.04
C VAL A 314 -16.42 -2.29 -19.36
N THR A 315 -17.40 -1.60 -18.80
CA THR A 315 -17.49 -0.15 -18.78
C THR A 315 -17.29 0.35 -17.35
N LEU A 316 -16.26 1.15 -17.08
CA LEU A 316 -16.01 1.78 -15.79
C LEU A 316 -16.92 3.02 -15.64
N TYR A 317 -17.62 3.11 -14.51
CA TYR A 317 -18.57 4.20 -14.20
C TYR A 317 -18.12 5.13 -13.06
N GLY A 318 -17.38 4.63 -12.07
CA GLY A 318 -17.02 5.44 -10.93
C GLY A 318 -15.99 4.78 -10.04
N LEU A 319 -15.36 5.59 -9.17
CA LEU A 319 -14.25 5.23 -8.31
C LEU A 319 -14.55 5.67 -6.88
N HIS A 320 -14.13 4.90 -5.87
CA HIS A 320 -14.36 5.22 -4.46
C HIS A 320 -13.19 4.73 -3.59
N PRO A 321 -12.22 5.62 -3.27
CA PRO A 321 -11.11 5.29 -2.38
C PRO A 321 -11.59 5.21 -0.93
N HIS A 322 -11.17 4.18 -0.21
CA HIS A 322 -11.51 3.97 1.19
C HIS A 322 -10.28 3.63 2.03
N MET A 323 -10.06 4.44 3.08
CA MET A 323 -9.04 4.32 4.12
C MET A 323 -9.59 4.90 5.43
N HIS A 324 -9.00 4.54 6.57
CA HIS A 324 -9.35 5.14 7.87
C HIS A 324 -8.54 6.41 8.15
N GLY A 325 -8.44 6.80 9.43
CA GLY A 325 -7.91 8.09 9.87
C GLY A 325 -6.44 8.34 9.49
N ARG A 326 -5.68 7.33 9.06
CA ARG A 326 -4.29 7.50 8.61
C ARG A 326 -4.17 7.70 7.11
N GLY A 327 -5.24 7.51 6.35
CA GLY A 327 -5.25 7.75 4.91
C GLY A 327 -4.83 9.18 4.55
N LYS A 328 -3.76 9.31 3.76
CA LYS A 328 -3.15 10.58 3.37
C LYS A 328 -3.50 10.98 1.95
N ASP A 329 -3.28 10.05 1.02
CA ASP A 329 -3.58 10.22 -0.39
C ASP A 329 -3.90 8.88 -1.05
N PHE A 330 -4.57 8.94 -2.20
CA PHE A 330 -4.97 7.77 -2.98
C PHE A 330 -4.88 8.05 -4.48
N GLU A 331 -4.38 7.12 -5.26
CA GLU A 331 -4.32 7.19 -6.73
C GLU A 331 -4.92 5.93 -7.36
N TYR A 332 -5.73 6.12 -8.40
CA TYR A 332 -6.17 5.07 -9.32
C TYR A 332 -5.49 5.26 -10.66
N ARG A 333 -4.91 4.18 -11.18
CA ARG A 333 -4.45 4.09 -12.56
C ARG A 333 -5.08 2.89 -13.23
N VAL A 334 -5.23 2.98 -14.55
CA VAL A 334 -5.48 1.82 -15.39
C VAL A 334 -4.23 1.50 -16.17
N LYS A 335 -3.85 0.22 -16.18
CA LYS A 335 -2.82 -0.34 -17.05
C LYS A 335 -3.48 -1.25 -18.08
N TYR A 336 -3.35 -0.90 -19.34
CA TYR A 336 -3.93 -1.64 -20.47
C TYR A 336 -3.05 -2.85 -20.84
N PRO A 337 -3.60 -3.86 -21.54
CA PRO A 337 -2.85 -5.06 -21.95
C PRO A 337 -1.64 -4.79 -22.85
N ASP A 338 -1.63 -3.67 -23.57
CA ASP A 338 -0.51 -3.21 -24.40
C ASP A 338 0.62 -2.53 -23.60
N GLY A 339 0.43 -2.35 -22.29
CA GLY A 339 1.37 -1.70 -21.38
C GLY A 339 1.13 -0.20 -21.18
N GLU A 340 0.20 0.42 -21.92
CA GLU A 340 -0.17 1.82 -21.68
C GLU A 340 -0.73 1.98 -20.26
N THR A 341 -0.34 3.06 -19.57
CA THR A 341 -0.85 3.36 -18.23
C THR A 341 -1.41 4.77 -18.18
N ARG A 342 -2.59 4.93 -17.59
CA ARG A 342 -3.28 6.22 -17.45
C ARG A 342 -3.80 6.40 -16.03
N THR A 343 -3.56 7.57 -15.44
CA THR A 343 -4.19 7.95 -14.16
C THR A 343 -5.67 8.28 -14.37
N LEU A 344 -6.54 7.64 -13.60
CA LEU A 344 -7.99 7.81 -13.62
C LEU A 344 -8.47 8.83 -12.58
N LEU A 345 -7.90 8.77 -11.37
CA LEU A 345 -8.22 9.63 -10.24
C LEU A 345 -6.99 9.78 -9.36
N LYS A 346 -6.76 10.99 -8.86
CA LYS A 346 -5.80 11.24 -7.79
C LYS A 346 -6.46 12.07 -6.70
N VAL A 347 -6.33 11.64 -5.45
CA VAL A 347 -6.85 12.29 -4.26
C VAL A 347 -5.67 12.64 -3.35
N PRO A 348 -4.98 13.78 -3.59
CA PRO A 348 -3.74 14.13 -2.88
C PRO A 348 -3.95 14.52 -1.41
N ASN A 349 -5.19 14.81 -1.00
CA ASN A 349 -5.54 15.19 0.36
C ASN A 349 -6.75 14.38 0.83
N TYR A 350 -6.57 13.08 0.98
CA TYR A 350 -7.65 12.19 1.42
C TYR A 350 -8.17 12.61 2.80
N ARG A 351 -9.47 12.44 3.03
CA ARG A 351 -10.13 12.72 4.31
C ARG A 351 -11.14 11.61 4.61
N ALA A 352 -10.86 10.78 5.61
CA ALA A 352 -11.72 9.66 5.99
C ALA A 352 -13.14 10.07 6.45
N THR A 353 -13.32 11.32 6.85
CA THR A 353 -14.63 11.92 7.16
C THR A 353 -15.51 12.15 5.92
N TRP A 354 -14.93 12.09 4.71
CA TRP A 354 -15.60 12.33 3.44
C TRP A 354 -15.32 11.17 2.47
N GLN A 355 -16.18 10.15 2.52
CA GLN A 355 -16.06 8.96 1.68
C GLN A 355 -16.88 9.15 0.41
N LEU A 356 -16.29 9.83 -0.58
CA LEU A 356 -16.97 10.25 -1.79
C LEU A 356 -16.83 9.20 -2.90
N TRP A 357 -17.92 8.99 -3.63
CA TRP A 357 -17.85 8.42 -4.98
C TRP A 357 -17.41 9.50 -5.96
N TYR A 358 -16.58 9.11 -6.92
CA TYR A 358 -16.16 9.92 -8.06
C TYR A 358 -16.77 9.31 -9.31
N GLU A 359 -17.95 9.81 -9.69
CA GLU A 359 -18.74 9.29 -10.81
C GLU A 359 -18.21 9.87 -12.11
N LEU A 360 -17.73 9.04 -13.03
CA LEU A 360 -17.17 9.52 -14.30
C LEU A 360 -18.24 10.21 -15.13
N SER A 361 -17.94 11.42 -15.62
CA SER A 361 -18.85 12.14 -16.52
C SER A 361 -19.02 11.41 -17.86
N GLU A 362 -17.97 10.72 -18.28
CA GLU A 362 -17.94 9.86 -19.46
C GLU A 362 -17.44 8.48 -19.05
N PRO A 363 -18.29 7.44 -19.12
CA PRO A 363 -17.87 6.08 -18.80
C PRO A 363 -16.73 5.60 -19.69
N ILE A 364 -15.79 4.83 -19.13
CA ILE A 364 -14.59 4.38 -19.84
C ILE A 364 -14.74 2.91 -20.21
N ALA A 365 -14.63 2.57 -21.49
CA ALA A 365 -14.55 1.18 -21.92
C ALA A 365 -13.17 0.61 -21.56
N LEU A 366 -13.16 -0.50 -20.84
CA LEU A 366 -11.94 -1.22 -20.43
C LEU A 366 -11.93 -2.60 -21.07
N PRO A 367 -10.84 -2.97 -21.76
CA PRO A 367 -10.73 -4.30 -22.36
C PRO A 367 -10.48 -5.36 -21.26
N LYS A 368 -10.74 -6.62 -21.61
CA LYS A 368 -10.26 -7.77 -20.84
C LYS A 368 -8.74 -7.67 -20.64
N GLY A 369 -8.28 -8.02 -19.43
CA GLY A 369 -6.88 -7.98 -19.03
C GLY A 369 -6.37 -6.60 -18.63
N ALA A 370 -7.18 -5.54 -18.75
CA ALA A 370 -6.82 -4.26 -18.14
C ALA A 370 -6.78 -4.39 -16.61
N LYS A 371 -5.80 -3.72 -16.00
CA LYS A 371 -5.59 -3.71 -14.55
C LYS A 371 -5.93 -2.35 -13.97
N ILE A 372 -6.74 -2.33 -12.93
CA ILE A 372 -6.94 -1.16 -12.08
C ILE A 372 -5.92 -1.25 -10.94
N GLU A 373 -4.93 -0.35 -10.96
CA GLU A 373 -3.89 -0.22 -9.95
C GLU A 373 -4.28 0.91 -8.98
N CYS A 374 -4.23 0.62 -7.69
CA CYS A 374 -4.50 1.57 -6.62
C CYS A 374 -3.23 1.73 -5.76
N THR A 375 -2.84 2.97 -5.51
CA THR A 375 -1.73 3.31 -4.59
C THR A 375 -2.26 4.24 -3.51
N ALA A 376 -2.02 3.87 -2.26
CA ALA A 376 -2.39 4.64 -1.08
C ALA A 376 -1.14 4.99 -0.26
N HIS A 377 -1.19 6.13 0.43
CA HIS A 377 -0.22 6.44 1.49
C HIS A 377 -0.92 6.65 2.82
N PHE A 378 -0.26 6.21 3.89
CA PHE A 378 -0.72 6.35 5.27
C PHE A 378 0.23 7.19 6.11
N ASP A 379 -0.29 8.13 6.89
CA ASP A 379 0.43 8.91 7.88
C ASP A 379 0.12 8.38 9.29
N ASN A 380 1.01 7.51 9.77
CA ASN A 380 1.02 6.98 11.14
C ASN A 380 1.97 7.78 12.06
N SER A 381 2.34 9.01 11.69
CA SER A 381 3.16 9.88 12.54
C SER A 381 2.32 10.63 13.58
N PRO A 382 2.95 11.21 14.62
CA PRO A 382 2.28 12.09 15.57
C PRO A 382 1.73 13.39 14.97
N ASN A 383 2.06 13.73 13.72
CA ASN A 383 1.60 14.96 13.06
C ASN A 383 0.20 14.81 12.44
N ASN A 384 -0.33 13.59 12.32
CA ASN A 384 -1.67 13.36 11.85
C ASN A 384 -2.67 13.46 13.00
N GLU A 385 -3.47 14.53 13.03
CA GLU A 385 -4.50 14.78 14.05
C GLU A 385 -5.58 13.69 14.13
N LEU A 386 -5.76 12.90 13.06
CA LEU A 386 -6.71 11.79 12.99
C LEU A 386 -6.10 10.45 13.40
N ASN A 387 -4.80 10.41 13.73
CA ASN A 387 -4.13 9.20 14.17
C ASN A 387 -4.46 8.92 15.65
N PRO A 388 -5.20 7.83 15.95
CA PRO A 388 -5.59 7.53 17.34
C PRO A 388 -4.43 7.06 18.20
N ASP A 389 -3.36 6.52 17.60
CA ASP A 389 -2.16 6.07 18.29
C ASP A 389 -0.97 5.98 17.30
N PRO A 390 -0.02 6.92 17.34
CA PRO A 390 1.16 6.93 16.47
C PRO A 390 2.28 6.00 16.95
N THR A 391 2.17 5.42 18.14
CA THR A 391 3.24 4.64 18.77
C THR A 391 3.22 3.16 18.41
N ARG A 392 2.16 2.71 17.74
CA ARG A 392 1.96 1.31 17.36
C ARG A 392 2.05 1.09 15.86
N ASP A 393 2.44 -0.13 15.51
CA ASP A 393 2.25 -0.63 14.15
C ASP A 393 0.76 -0.85 13.88
N VAL A 394 0.34 -0.68 12.63
CA VAL A 394 -1.06 -0.76 12.22
C VAL A 394 -1.19 -1.71 11.03
N VAL A 395 -2.22 -2.54 11.05
CA VAL A 395 -2.51 -3.58 10.06
C VAL A 395 -3.95 -3.46 9.58
N TRP A 396 -4.35 -4.33 8.65
CA TRP A 396 -5.73 -4.42 8.20
C TRP A 396 -6.72 -4.67 9.35
N GLY A 397 -7.85 -3.96 9.35
CA GLY A 397 -9.01 -4.26 10.20
C GLY A 397 -10.18 -3.31 9.97
N ASP A 398 -11.38 -3.75 10.35
CA ASP A 398 -12.64 -3.01 10.13
C ASP A 398 -12.79 -1.78 11.03
N GLN A 399 -12.09 -1.74 12.15
CA GLN A 399 -12.25 -0.69 13.14
C GLN A 399 -11.43 0.54 12.78
N SER A 400 -11.92 1.75 13.09
CA SER A 400 -11.24 3.01 12.76
C SER A 400 -9.86 3.19 13.39
N TRP A 401 -9.51 2.38 14.39
CA TRP A 401 -8.15 2.36 14.94
C TRP A 401 -7.19 1.48 14.14
N ASP A 402 -7.69 0.45 13.45
CA ASP A 402 -6.95 -0.30 12.43
C ASP A 402 -6.93 0.49 11.10
N GLU A 403 -6.48 -0.12 10.00
CA GLU A 403 -6.55 0.51 8.68
C GLU A 403 -7.16 -0.38 7.61
N MET A 404 -7.58 0.25 6.52
CA MET A 404 -8.01 -0.40 5.29
C MET A 404 -7.35 0.27 4.09
N MET A 405 -7.06 -0.54 3.07
CA MET A 405 -6.69 -0.06 1.75
C MET A 405 -7.64 -0.69 0.74
N VAL A 406 -8.67 0.06 0.34
CA VAL A 406 -9.66 -0.40 -0.63
C VAL A 406 -9.90 0.64 -1.70
N GLY A 407 -9.61 0.26 -2.94
CA GLY A 407 -10.01 1.01 -4.11
C GLY A 407 -11.28 0.41 -4.72
N PHE A 408 -12.46 0.85 -4.29
CA PHE A 408 -13.71 0.42 -4.92
C PHE A 408 -13.92 1.09 -6.27
N PHE A 409 -14.61 0.41 -7.19
CA PHE A 409 -15.00 0.96 -8.49
C PHE A 409 -16.23 0.25 -9.08
N ASN A 410 -17.07 1.00 -9.77
CA ASN A 410 -18.29 0.49 -10.41
C ASN A 410 -18.02 0.12 -11.87
N VAL A 411 -18.39 -1.10 -12.26
CA VAL A 411 -18.27 -1.60 -13.64
C VAL A 411 -19.61 -2.08 -14.18
N GLY A 412 -19.86 -1.81 -15.46
CA GLY A 412 -20.97 -2.33 -16.24
C GLY A 412 -20.53 -3.41 -17.21
N PHE A 413 -21.29 -4.50 -17.28
CA PHE A 413 -21.10 -5.58 -18.24
C PHE A 413 -22.46 -6.13 -18.70
N ASP A 414 -22.46 -7.01 -19.69
CA ASP A 414 -23.70 -7.62 -20.20
C ASP A 414 -24.50 -8.30 -19.07
N ALA A 415 -25.80 -8.00 -18.96
CA ALA A 415 -26.61 -8.48 -17.84
C ALA A 415 -26.74 -10.01 -17.78
N GLY A 416 -26.58 -10.71 -18.91
CA GLY A 416 -26.59 -12.17 -18.99
C GLY A 416 -25.23 -12.83 -18.70
N MET A 417 -24.15 -12.07 -18.63
CA MET A 417 -22.81 -12.58 -18.37
C MET A 417 -22.71 -13.12 -16.93
N PRO A 418 -22.22 -14.36 -16.72
CA PRO A 418 -21.94 -14.89 -15.40
C PRO A 418 -20.94 -14.01 -14.63
N LEU A 419 -21.24 -13.66 -13.38
CA LEU A 419 -20.38 -12.79 -12.55
C LEU A 419 -18.94 -13.31 -12.43
N LYS A 420 -18.74 -14.64 -12.42
CA LYS A 420 -17.42 -15.28 -12.39
C LYS A 420 -16.50 -14.90 -13.55
N GLU A 421 -17.05 -14.46 -14.69
CA GLU A 421 -16.28 -14.05 -15.87
C GLU A 421 -15.73 -12.62 -15.73
N LEU A 422 -16.27 -11.82 -14.81
CA LEU A 422 -15.73 -10.50 -14.49
C LEU A 422 -14.35 -10.60 -13.85
N PHE A 423 -14.15 -11.66 -13.09
CA PHE A 423 -12.87 -12.03 -12.52
C PHE A 423 -12.06 -12.77 -13.57
N PRO A 424 -10.73 -12.57 -13.61
CA PRO A 424 -9.90 -13.40 -14.46
C PRO A 424 -10.19 -14.84 -14.06
N PRO A 425 -10.31 -15.78 -15.03
CA PRO A 425 -10.54 -17.17 -14.70
C PRO A 425 -9.55 -17.51 -13.60
N ALA A 426 -10.07 -18.02 -12.47
CA ALA A 426 -9.22 -18.48 -11.38
C ALA A 426 -8.12 -19.24 -12.08
N GLN A 427 -6.89 -18.70 -12.03
CA GLN A 427 -5.78 -19.42 -12.63
C GLN A 427 -5.87 -20.75 -11.89
N THR A 428 -6.30 -21.83 -12.57
CA THR A 428 -6.06 -23.20 -12.12
C THR A 428 -4.59 -23.14 -11.83
N PRO A 429 -4.15 -23.05 -10.55
CA PRO A 429 -2.94 -22.34 -10.18
C PRO A 429 -1.95 -22.71 -11.22
N GLN A 430 -1.70 -21.78 -12.17
CA GLN A 430 -0.79 -22.09 -13.24
C GLN A 430 0.45 -22.14 -12.40
N SER A 431 0.90 -23.35 -12.14
CA SER A 431 2.09 -23.62 -11.39
C SER A 431 3.22 -23.17 -12.32
N SER A 432 3.33 -21.86 -12.52
CA SER A 432 4.46 -21.17 -11.96
C SER A 432 4.49 -21.61 -10.49
N PRO A 433 5.30 -22.63 -10.13
CA PRO A 433 5.50 -22.90 -8.72
C PRO A 433 5.77 -21.54 -8.03
N PRO A 434 5.30 -21.31 -6.78
CA PRO A 434 5.76 -20.15 -6.02
C PRO A 434 7.26 -20.05 -6.27
N PRO A 435 7.80 -18.90 -6.75
CA PRO A 435 9.12 -18.84 -7.36
C PRO A 435 10.04 -19.71 -6.54
N LEU A 436 10.46 -20.84 -7.13
CA LEU A 436 10.84 -22.03 -6.37
C LEU A 436 11.81 -21.58 -5.31
N ARG A 437 11.34 -21.52 -4.04
CA ARG A 437 12.14 -20.96 -2.96
C ARG A 437 13.43 -21.73 -2.98
N LYS A 438 14.52 -21.00 -3.20
CA LYS A 438 15.83 -21.61 -3.33
C LYS A 438 16.12 -22.39 -2.07
N LYS A 439 16.83 -23.49 -2.18
CA LYS A 439 17.11 -24.35 -1.02
C LYS A 439 18.52 -24.11 -0.54
N LEU A 440 18.67 -23.59 0.67
CA LEU A 440 19.98 -23.32 1.27
C LEU A 440 20.26 -24.34 2.37
N LEU A 441 21.36 -25.09 2.23
CA LEU A 441 21.88 -25.92 3.31
C LEU A 441 22.87 -25.10 4.13
N VAL A 442 22.61 -24.91 5.42
CA VAL A 442 23.51 -24.23 6.35
C VAL A 442 24.12 -25.29 7.28
N ILE A 443 25.45 -25.38 7.28
CA ILE A 443 26.20 -26.27 8.17
C ILE A 443 26.97 -25.43 9.19
N GLY A 444 26.70 -25.69 10.46
CA GLY A 444 27.35 -25.08 11.62
C GLY A 444 28.16 -26.06 12.45
N GLU A 445 28.81 -27.05 11.81
CA GLU A 445 29.63 -28.04 12.51
C GLU A 445 31.03 -27.47 12.81
N GLU A 446 31.47 -27.59 14.06
CA GLU A 446 32.78 -27.15 14.52
C GLU A 446 33.55 -28.29 15.21
N LYS A 447 34.71 -28.64 14.65
CA LYS A 447 35.66 -29.60 15.21
C LYS A 447 36.88 -28.84 15.72
N GLY A 448 36.86 -28.49 17.01
CA GLY A 448 37.93 -27.73 17.65
C GLY A 448 37.38 -26.55 18.44
N TYR A 449 37.88 -25.35 18.15
CA TYR A 449 37.36 -24.10 18.74
C TYR A 449 35.91 -23.87 18.27
N ARG A 450 35.06 -23.42 19.19
CA ARG A 450 33.65 -23.15 18.93
C ARG A 450 33.38 -21.66 18.98
N HIS A 451 32.75 -21.13 17.94
CA HIS A 451 32.39 -19.72 17.87
C HIS A 451 30.95 -19.54 18.34
N GLU A 452 30.76 -18.78 19.42
CA GLU A 452 29.42 -18.49 19.98
C GLU A 452 28.45 -17.91 18.93
N ALA A 453 28.98 -17.13 17.96
CA ALA A 453 28.20 -16.52 16.91
C ALA A 453 27.59 -17.51 15.89
N VAL A 454 28.05 -18.77 15.82
CA VAL A 454 27.55 -19.75 14.83
C VAL A 454 26.05 -19.95 14.94
N THR A 455 25.54 -20.15 16.16
CA THR A 455 24.09 -20.40 16.36
C THR A 455 23.27 -19.17 15.97
N HIS A 456 23.69 -17.98 16.38
CA HIS A 456 23.00 -16.72 16.05
C HIS A 456 23.02 -16.44 14.55
N ALA A 457 24.16 -16.67 13.90
CA ALA A 457 24.30 -16.53 12.45
C ALA A 457 23.34 -17.45 11.69
N MET A 458 23.26 -18.72 12.08
CA MET A 458 22.35 -19.68 11.46
C MET A 458 20.89 -19.29 11.61
N ALA A 459 20.49 -18.84 12.81
CA ALA A 459 19.15 -18.33 13.07
C ALA A 459 18.86 -17.05 12.27
N ALA A 460 19.82 -16.13 12.17
CA ALA A 460 19.71 -14.93 11.37
C ALA A 460 19.51 -15.27 9.89
N ILE A 461 20.31 -16.17 9.31
CA ILE A 461 20.17 -16.58 7.91
C ILE A 461 18.85 -17.31 7.62
N GLU A 462 18.35 -18.14 8.55
CA GLU A 462 17.01 -18.73 8.46
C GLU A 462 15.92 -17.65 8.44
N ARG A 463 15.96 -16.74 9.42
CA ARG A 463 15.00 -15.65 9.53
C ARG A 463 14.98 -14.80 8.27
N LEU A 464 16.15 -14.40 7.78
CA LEU A 464 16.29 -13.55 6.60
C LEU A 464 15.70 -14.22 5.35
N GLY A 465 15.92 -15.51 5.15
CA GLY A 465 15.33 -16.26 4.04
C GLY A 465 13.81 -16.38 4.12
N ARG A 466 13.30 -16.64 5.34
CA ARG A 466 11.87 -16.76 5.62
C ARG A 466 11.13 -15.42 5.45
N GLU A 467 11.68 -14.33 5.99
CA GLU A 467 11.10 -12.99 5.92
C GLU A 467 11.16 -12.39 4.51
N SER A 468 12.25 -12.64 3.78
CA SER A 468 12.35 -12.19 2.39
C SER A 468 11.55 -13.05 1.42
N GLY A 469 11.19 -14.28 1.81
CA GLY A 469 10.52 -15.26 0.96
C GLY A 469 11.38 -15.80 -0.19
N LEU A 470 12.71 -15.65 -0.12
CA LEU A 470 13.63 -15.92 -1.25
C LEU A 470 14.21 -17.33 -1.22
N TRP A 471 14.45 -17.89 -0.03
CA TRP A 471 14.98 -19.25 0.16
C TRP A 471 14.39 -19.91 1.40
N ASP A 472 14.38 -21.24 1.41
CA ASP A 472 14.15 -22.04 2.61
C ASP A 472 15.49 -22.61 3.09
N THR A 473 15.76 -22.46 4.38
CA THR A 473 17.00 -22.91 5.01
C THR A 473 16.81 -24.29 5.65
N VAL A 474 17.76 -25.20 5.42
CA VAL A 474 17.94 -26.40 6.23
C VAL A 474 19.22 -26.24 7.04
N ILE A 475 19.07 -26.31 8.36
CA ILE A 475 20.19 -26.24 9.29
C ILE A 475 20.65 -27.67 9.63
N ARG A 476 21.95 -27.91 9.57
CA ARG A 476 22.61 -29.13 10.06
C ARG A 476 23.85 -28.78 10.87
N THR A 477 24.25 -29.69 11.75
CA THR A 477 25.49 -29.62 12.52
C THR A 477 26.36 -30.86 12.25
N ASP A 478 26.18 -31.44 11.08
CA ASP A 478 26.83 -32.65 10.57
C ASP A 478 26.94 -32.54 9.04
N THR A 479 27.77 -33.39 8.45
CA THR A 479 28.08 -33.43 7.01
C THR A 479 27.31 -34.50 6.23
N GLU A 480 26.35 -35.22 6.83
CA GLU A 480 25.66 -36.35 6.20
C GLU A 480 25.02 -35.94 4.86
N ALA A 481 24.43 -34.74 4.82
CA ALA A 481 23.78 -34.19 3.63
C ALA A 481 24.76 -33.80 2.49
N LEU A 482 26.08 -33.74 2.75
CA LEU A 482 27.11 -33.39 1.77
C LEU A 482 27.49 -34.57 0.86
N THR A 483 26.49 -35.20 0.26
CA THR A 483 26.67 -36.25 -0.76
C THR A 483 25.62 -36.10 -1.85
N LYS A 484 25.89 -36.67 -3.03
CA LYS A 484 24.89 -36.86 -4.09
C LYS A 484 24.23 -38.25 -4.00
N LYS A 485 24.72 -39.15 -3.14
CA LYS A 485 24.11 -40.46 -2.89
C LYS A 485 22.74 -40.29 -2.25
N LYS A 486 21.79 -41.13 -2.64
CA LYS A 486 20.49 -41.20 -1.97
C LYS A 486 20.69 -41.71 -0.54
N LEU A 487 20.20 -40.96 0.44
CA LEU A 487 20.23 -41.34 1.85
C LEU A 487 18.96 -42.11 2.23
N GLU A 488 19.02 -42.86 3.34
CA GLU A 488 17.87 -43.60 3.86
C GLU A 488 16.79 -42.65 4.44
N TYR A 489 15.59 -43.19 4.70
CA TYR A 489 14.49 -42.48 5.35
C TYR A 489 14.08 -41.14 4.72
N ASN A 490 14.32 -40.97 3.41
CA ASN A 490 14.10 -39.73 2.68
C ASN A 490 14.88 -38.53 3.24
N ALA A 491 16.04 -38.77 3.85
CA ALA A 491 16.96 -37.70 4.24
C ALA A 491 17.45 -36.93 3.00
N ARG A 492 17.59 -35.61 3.16
CA ARG A 492 18.02 -34.70 2.08
C ARG A 492 19.51 -34.82 1.82
N ASN A 493 19.91 -34.64 0.57
CA ASN A 493 21.30 -34.64 0.13
C ASN A 493 21.58 -33.42 -0.75
N LEU A 494 22.79 -33.29 -1.32
CA LEU A 494 23.18 -32.12 -2.12
C LEU A 494 22.23 -31.83 -3.30
N ASN A 495 21.56 -32.83 -3.87
CA ASN A 495 20.64 -32.62 -4.99
C ASN A 495 19.36 -31.87 -4.59
N ASP A 496 19.07 -31.75 -3.29
CA ASP A 496 17.94 -31.00 -2.76
C ASP A 496 18.23 -29.50 -2.56
N PHE A 497 19.48 -29.06 -2.81
CA PHE A 497 19.94 -27.72 -2.48
C PHE A 497 20.43 -26.92 -3.70
N ASP A 498 20.35 -25.60 -3.58
CA ASP A 498 20.83 -24.62 -4.56
C ASP A 498 22.14 -23.95 -4.14
N ALA A 499 22.43 -23.94 -2.84
CA ALA A 499 23.70 -23.54 -2.29
C ALA A 499 23.95 -24.19 -0.92
N VAL A 500 25.23 -24.19 -0.53
CA VAL A 500 25.68 -24.57 0.82
C VAL A 500 26.36 -23.38 1.48
N LEU A 501 26.01 -23.11 2.74
CA LEU A 501 26.67 -22.12 3.58
C LEU A 501 27.41 -22.83 4.70
N PHE A 502 28.69 -22.52 4.85
CA PHE A 502 29.54 -22.97 5.95
C PHE A 502 29.79 -21.83 6.91
N TYR A 503 29.34 -22.01 8.14
CA TYR A 503 29.96 -21.41 9.31
C TYR A 503 30.52 -22.55 10.15
N THR A 504 31.59 -23.17 9.62
CA THR A 504 32.18 -24.39 10.14
C THR A 504 33.61 -24.16 10.59
N GLY A 505 34.20 -25.13 11.31
CA GLY A 505 35.61 -25.07 11.68
C GLY A 505 36.24 -26.44 11.83
N GLY A 506 37.53 -26.55 11.51
CA GLY A 506 38.31 -27.77 11.65
C GLY A 506 38.14 -28.79 10.51
N THR A 507 38.49 -30.05 10.77
CA THR A 507 38.33 -31.13 9.78
C THR A 507 37.04 -31.89 10.08
N LEU A 508 36.02 -31.68 9.25
CA LEU A 508 34.73 -32.36 9.40
C LEU A 508 34.81 -33.81 8.89
N GLU A 509 33.86 -34.64 9.29
CA GLU A 509 33.84 -36.06 8.94
C GLU A 509 33.23 -36.25 7.55
N MET A 510 34.06 -36.34 6.51
CA MET A 510 33.64 -36.62 5.14
C MET A 510 34.50 -37.71 4.52
N ASP A 511 33.85 -38.70 3.90
CA ASP A 511 34.54 -39.68 3.06
C ASP A 511 35.00 -39.05 1.72
N GLU A 512 35.83 -39.76 0.96
CA GLU A 512 36.36 -39.26 -0.32
C GLU A 512 35.26 -39.03 -1.37
N GLN A 513 34.14 -39.74 -1.29
CA GLN A 513 33.03 -39.55 -2.22
C GLN A 513 32.21 -38.32 -1.88
N GLN A 514 31.94 -38.05 -0.59
CA GLN A 514 31.32 -36.81 -0.12
C GLN A 514 32.14 -35.59 -0.52
N LYS A 515 33.47 -35.68 -0.41
CA LYS A 515 34.39 -34.64 -0.86
C LYS A 515 34.26 -34.36 -2.35
N ALA A 516 34.30 -35.41 -3.18
CA ALA A 516 34.12 -35.30 -4.63
C ALA A 516 32.72 -34.74 -5.00
N ASP A 517 31.67 -35.25 -4.36
CA ASP A 517 30.29 -34.81 -4.57
C ASP A 517 30.10 -33.32 -4.24
N PHE A 518 30.67 -32.87 -3.13
CA PHE A 518 30.60 -31.48 -2.68
C PHE A 518 31.31 -30.52 -3.64
N LEU A 519 32.51 -30.85 -4.09
CA LEU A 519 33.21 -30.04 -5.09
C LEU A 519 32.46 -30.02 -6.41
N SER A 520 31.95 -31.17 -6.87
CA SER A 520 31.18 -31.27 -8.12
C SER A 520 29.86 -30.48 -8.06
N PHE A 521 29.19 -30.46 -6.90
CA PHE A 521 27.99 -29.63 -6.67
C PHE A 521 28.24 -28.15 -6.94
N ILE A 522 29.39 -27.64 -6.51
CA ILE A 522 29.78 -26.24 -6.74
C ILE A 522 30.30 -26.09 -8.17
N HIS A 523 31.31 -26.86 -8.55
CA HIS A 523 32.07 -26.70 -9.80
C HIS A 523 31.26 -27.04 -11.05
N ASP A 524 30.64 -28.23 -11.08
CA ASP A 524 30.04 -28.80 -12.29
C ASP A 524 28.56 -28.45 -12.42
N ASP A 525 27.83 -28.55 -11.31
CA ASP A 525 26.39 -28.25 -11.25
C ASP A 525 26.12 -26.74 -11.14
N GLY A 526 27.15 -25.96 -10.79
CA GLY A 526 27.11 -24.50 -10.78
C GLY A 526 26.32 -23.89 -9.62
N LYS A 527 26.20 -24.63 -8.52
CA LYS A 527 25.51 -24.23 -7.29
C LYS A 527 26.38 -23.28 -6.45
N GLY A 528 25.74 -22.64 -5.46
CA GLY A 528 26.40 -21.62 -4.65
C GLY A 528 27.19 -22.19 -3.46
N PHE A 529 28.26 -21.51 -3.07
CA PHE A 529 28.93 -21.71 -1.79
C PHE A 529 29.13 -20.37 -1.06
N ILE A 530 28.81 -20.36 0.23
CA ILE A 530 28.97 -19.20 1.10
C ILE A 530 29.84 -19.62 2.29
N GLY A 531 31.03 -19.04 2.42
CA GLY A 531 31.90 -19.22 3.57
C GLY A 531 31.78 -18.04 4.53
N VAL A 532 31.59 -18.34 5.82
CA VAL A 532 31.50 -17.35 6.89
C VAL A 532 32.65 -17.56 7.86
N HIS A 533 33.38 -16.49 8.16
CA HIS A 533 34.42 -16.38 9.19
C HIS A 533 35.37 -17.59 9.25
N SER A 534 35.05 -18.60 10.07
CA SER A 534 35.85 -19.80 10.28
C SER A 534 35.87 -20.77 9.10
N ALA A 535 35.08 -20.56 8.05
CA ALA A 535 35.05 -21.44 6.89
C ALA A 535 36.42 -21.64 6.21
N THR A 536 37.37 -20.70 6.34
CA THR A 536 38.74 -20.84 5.80
C THR A 536 39.67 -21.65 6.70
N ILE A 537 39.32 -21.89 7.97
CA ILE A 537 40.01 -22.85 8.85
C ILE A 537 39.42 -24.26 8.72
N THR A 538 38.36 -24.44 7.93
CA THR A 538 37.81 -25.76 7.61
C THR A 538 38.67 -26.48 6.57
N PHE A 539 38.90 -27.79 6.74
CA PHE A 539 39.59 -28.66 5.79
C PHE A 539 40.96 -28.19 5.28
N THR A 540 41.81 -27.64 6.16
CA THR A 540 43.12 -27.07 5.79
C THR A 540 44.13 -28.04 5.14
N LYS A 541 43.84 -29.35 5.15
CA LYS A 541 44.64 -30.40 4.49
C LYS A 541 44.06 -30.87 3.16
N TRP A 542 42.97 -30.25 2.68
CA TRP A 542 42.29 -30.60 1.43
C TRP A 542 42.50 -29.49 0.39
N PRO A 543 43.49 -29.60 -0.50
CA PRO A 543 43.91 -28.53 -1.40
C PRO A 543 42.79 -27.95 -2.25
N GLU A 544 41.90 -28.81 -2.77
CA GLU A 544 40.80 -28.44 -3.66
C GLU A 544 39.74 -27.60 -2.95
N TYR A 545 39.51 -27.82 -1.64
CA TYR A 545 38.64 -26.95 -0.86
C TYR A 545 39.22 -25.54 -0.72
N GLY A 546 40.53 -25.45 -0.46
CA GLY A 546 41.25 -24.17 -0.42
C GLY A 546 41.21 -23.45 -1.77
N GLU A 547 41.38 -24.19 -2.85
CA GLU A 547 41.23 -23.65 -4.20
C GLU A 547 39.81 -23.12 -4.46
N MET A 548 38.77 -23.85 -4.04
CA MET A 548 37.38 -23.43 -4.20
C MET A 548 37.07 -22.15 -3.42
N ILE A 549 37.38 -22.11 -2.13
CA ILE A 549 37.06 -20.97 -1.26
C ILE A 549 37.95 -19.75 -1.52
N GLY A 550 39.19 -19.94 -1.98
CA GLY A 550 40.15 -18.88 -2.31
C GLY A 550 41.36 -18.76 -1.39
N GLY A 551 41.58 -19.73 -0.52
CA GLY A 551 42.74 -19.80 0.37
C GLY A 551 42.40 -20.46 1.71
N PHE A 552 43.40 -20.55 2.59
CA PHE A 552 43.22 -21.10 3.92
C PHE A 552 43.51 -20.06 4.99
N PHE A 553 42.91 -20.24 6.16
CA PHE A 553 43.34 -19.56 7.37
C PHE A 553 44.85 -19.72 7.57
N ASP A 554 45.51 -18.60 7.85
CA ASP A 554 46.90 -18.58 8.24
C ASP A 554 47.06 -18.10 9.68
N GLU A 555 46.46 -16.95 10.02
CA GLU A 555 46.54 -16.36 11.35
C GLU A 555 45.45 -15.29 11.53
N HIS A 556 45.28 -14.83 12.77
CA HIS A 556 44.38 -13.72 13.15
C HIS A 556 45.17 -12.68 13.97
N PRO A 557 46.07 -11.90 13.32
CA PRO A 557 47.15 -11.19 14.01
C PRO A 557 46.67 -10.18 15.06
N TRP A 558 45.49 -9.61 14.85
CA TRP A 558 44.90 -8.55 15.69
C TRP A 558 43.81 -9.05 16.65
N GLY A 559 43.46 -10.35 16.62
CA GLY A 559 42.35 -10.90 17.40
C GLY A 559 41.01 -10.19 17.09
N THR A 560 40.13 -10.09 18.08
CA THR A 560 38.96 -9.21 18.01
C THR A 560 39.37 -7.76 18.26
N PHE A 561 39.22 -6.90 17.26
CA PHE A 561 39.66 -5.50 17.32
C PHE A 561 38.73 -4.59 16.52
N ASP A 562 38.92 -3.28 16.65
CA ASP A 562 38.26 -2.28 15.81
C ASP A 562 38.89 -2.28 14.41
N ALA A 563 38.39 -3.17 13.55
CA ALA A 563 38.94 -3.43 12.22
C ALA A 563 38.67 -2.26 11.27
N PRO A 564 39.71 -1.60 10.72
CA PRO A 564 39.53 -0.55 9.72
C PRO A 564 39.32 -1.16 8.33
N ILE A 565 38.09 -1.09 7.82
CA ILE A 565 37.69 -1.73 6.56
C ILE A 565 37.57 -0.70 5.43
N LEU A 566 38.00 -1.11 4.24
CA LEU A 566 37.79 -0.40 2.98
C LEU A 566 36.93 -1.24 2.04
N VAL A 567 35.84 -0.66 1.55
CA VAL A 567 34.93 -1.28 0.56
C VAL A 567 35.48 -1.04 -0.83
N GLU A 568 36.17 -2.00 -1.42
CA GLU A 568 36.77 -1.83 -2.74
C GLU A 568 35.74 -1.85 -3.87
N ASP A 569 34.70 -2.68 -3.75
CA ASP A 569 33.71 -2.89 -4.81
C ASP A 569 32.28 -2.62 -4.38
N ASP A 570 31.92 -1.34 -4.38
CA ASP A 570 30.55 -0.86 -4.11
C ASP A 570 29.52 -1.29 -5.17
N GLN A 571 29.96 -1.84 -6.31
CA GLN A 571 29.06 -2.35 -7.34
C GLN A 571 28.49 -3.73 -7.00
N PHE A 572 29.19 -4.51 -6.17
CA PHE A 572 28.66 -5.79 -5.70
C PHE A 572 27.41 -5.53 -4.83
N PRO A 573 26.26 -6.20 -5.07
CA PRO A 573 24.99 -5.85 -4.43
C PRO A 573 25.03 -5.74 -2.90
N GLY A 574 25.83 -6.58 -2.24
CA GLY A 574 26.00 -6.60 -0.78
C GLY A 574 26.99 -5.59 -0.22
N MET A 575 27.51 -4.64 -1.02
CA MET A 575 28.51 -3.67 -0.58
C MET A 575 27.98 -2.23 -0.53
N LYS A 576 26.85 -1.93 -1.18
CA LYS A 576 26.31 -0.58 -1.37
C LYS A 576 25.91 0.15 -0.10
N GLN A 577 25.53 -0.61 0.92
CA GLN A 577 25.08 -0.08 2.21
C GLN A 577 26.22 0.31 3.14
N TRP A 578 27.46 -0.08 2.82
CA TRP A 578 28.63 0.26 3.61
C TRP A 578 29.25 1.57 3.12
N ALA A 579 29.73 2.38 4.06
CA ALA A 579 30.60 3.51 3.70
C ALA A 579 31.89 3.01 3.03
N ARG A 580 32.47 3.80 2.13
CA ARG A 580 33.71 3.45 1.41
C ARG A 580 34.86 3.04 2.35
N ALA A 581 34.90 3.66 3.54
CA ALA A 581 35.77 3.29 4.65
C ALA A 581 34.94 3.29 5.94
N PHE A 582 35.09 2.27 6.78
CA PHE A 582 34.41 2.17 8.07
C PHE A 582 35.23 1.37 9.08
N THR A 583 34.76 1.32 10.33
CA THR A 583 35.37 0.52 11.38
C THR A 583 34.32 -0.38 12.01
N ILE A 584 34.64 -1.65 12.19
CA ILE A 584 33.75 -2.63 12.81
C ILE A 584 34.55 -3.47 13.81
N LYS A 585 33.95 -3.75 14.97
CA LYS A 585 34.55 -4.65 15.96
C LYS A 585 34.32 -6.09 15.52
N ASP A 586 35.36 -6.75 15.05
CA ASP A 586 35.30 -8.14 14.55
C ASP A 586 36.68 -8.81 14.65
N GLU A 587 36.76 -10.10 14.30
CA GLU A 587 38.01 -10.83 14.14
C GLU A 587 38.30 -11.12 12.66
N ILE A 588 39.42 -10.61 12.16
CA ILE A 588 39.78 -10.66 10.75
C ILE A 588 40.95 -11.61 10.54
N TYR A 589 40.78 -12.57 9.63
CA TYR A 589 41.80 -13.56 9.28
C TYR A 589 42.73 -13.05 8.18
N GLN A 590 44.02 -13.32 8.34
CA GLN A 590 44.93 -13.35 7.20
C GLN A 590 44.87 -14.73 6.56
N VAL A 591 44.90 -14.75 5.23
CA VAL A 591 44.66 -15.95 4.42
C VAL A 591 45.93 -16.27 3.63
N LYS A 592 46.41 -17.52 3.74
CA LYS A 592 47.50 -18.06 2.91
C LYS A 592 46.96 -18.70 1.64
N ASN A 593 47.83 -18.81 0.64
CA ASN A 593 47.48 -19.32 -0.70
C ASN A 593 46.36 -18.53 -1.38
N PHE A 594 46.22 -17.25 -1.02
CA PHE A 594 45.28 -16.32 -1.61
C PHE A 594 45.94 -15.57 -2.78
N SER A 595 45.19 -15.31 -3.85
CA SER A 595 45.61 -14.43 -4.95
C SER A 595 44.46 -13.54 -5.43
N ARG A 596 44.77 -12.31 -5.80
CA ARG A 596 43.82 -11.40 -6.46
C ARG A 596 43.58 -11.75 -7.92
N ASP A 597 44.42 -12.57 -8.53
CA ASP A 597 44.29 -12.92 -9.95
C ASP A 597 43.10 -13.85 -10.23
N ASN A 598 42.58 -14.48 -9.18
CA ASN A 598 41.45 -15.41 -9.27
C ASN A 598 40.31 -15.07 -8.29
N THR A 599 40.37 -13.92 -7.61
CA THR A 599 39.33 -13.44 -6.68
C THR A 599 38.94 -11.99 -6.93
N ARG A 600 37.64 -11.70 -6.83
CA ARG A 600 37.16 -10.32 -6.73
C ARG A 600 37.07 -9.93 -5.27
N VAL A 601 38.05 -9.15 -4.80
CA VAL A 601 38.03 -8.57 -3.46
C VAL A 601 36.94 -7.51 -3.37
N LEU A 602 36.09 -7.64 -2.36
CA LEU A 602 34.96 -6.75 -2.07
C LEU A 602 35.29 -5.80 -0.93
N MET A 603 35.89 -6.31 0.14
CA MET A 603 36.43 -5.54 1.25
C MET A 603 37.85 -5.97 1.60
N ARG A 604 38.66 -5.06 2.12
CA ARG A 604 39.96 -5.36 2.73
C ARG A 604 40.20 -4.51 3.98
N LEU A 605 41.17 -4.88 4.80
CA LEU A 605 41.67 -3.97 5.83
C LEU A 605 42.44 -2.80 5.21
N ASP A 606 42.45 -1.69 5.93
CA ASP A 606 43.32 -0.54 5.67
C ASP A 606 44.70 -0.75 6.32
N PRO A 607 45.74 -1.16 5.56
CA PRO A 607 47.04 -1.48 6.15
C PRO A 607 47.73 -0.26 6.78
N ALA A 608 47.36 0.97 6.40
CA ALA A 608 47.90 2.18 7.00
C ALA A 608 47.45 2.37 8.46
N LYS A 609 46.44 1.62 8.91
CA LYS A 609 45.87 1.67 10.26
C LYS A 609 46.11 0.39 11.05
N LEU A 610 46.97 -0.51 10.56
CA LEU A 610 47.30 -1.78 11.22
C LEU A 610 48.69 -1.73 11.84
N ASP A 611 48.86 -2.45 12.95
CA ASP A 611 50.19 -2.79 13.45
C ASP A 611 50.79 -3.91 12.58
N LEU A 612 51.60 -3.51 11.60
CA LEU A 612 52.31 -4.41 10.69
C LEU A 612 53.63 -4.95 11.28
N ALA A 613 54.08 -4.43 12.43
CA ALA A 613 55.27 -4.93 13.12
C ALA A 613 54.97 -6.19 13.94
N ASN A 614 53.69 -6.50 14.15
CA ASN A 614 53.23 -7.71 14.80
C ASN A 614 53.79 -8.97 14.11
N PRO A 615 54.52 -9.84 14.82
CA PRO A 615 55.20 -10.99 14.21
C PRO A 615 54.23 -12.02 13.61
N ARG A 616 52.95 -11.97 13.99
CA ARG A 616 51.88 -12.80 13.42
C ARG A 616 51.41 -12.32 12.04
N VAL A 617 51.86 -11.16 11.57
CA VAL A 617 51.57 -10.66 10.21
C VAL A 617 52.55 -11.28 9.22
N HIS A 618 52.07 -12.27 8.47
CA HIS A 618 52.90 -13.05 7.55
C HIS A 618 52.86 -12.50 6.12
N ARG A 619 51.71 -11.97 5.66
CA ARG A 619 51.59 -11.35 4.33
C ARG A 619 52.42 -10.08 4.23
N LYS A 620 53.33 -10.03 3.25
CA LYS A 620 54.26 -8.91 3.03
C LYS A 620 53.81 -7.92 1.96
N ASP A 621 52.76 -8.26 1.22
CA ASP A 621 52.14 -7.41 0.20
C ASP A 621 51.07 -6.46 0.78
N ASN A 622 50.85 -6.50 2.10
CA ASN A 622 49.90 -5.66 2.84
C ASN A 622 48.45 -5.75 2.34
N ASP A 623 48.10 -6.82 1.66
CA ASP A 623 46.78 -7.03 1.11
C ASP A 623 46.00 -8.01 1.99
N PHE A 624 45.17 -7.48 2.88
CA PHE A 624 44.39 -8.28 3.83
C PHE A 624 42.93 -8.29 3.41
N ALA A 625 42.57 -9.15 2.46
CA ALA A 625 41.20 -9.30 1.98
C ALA A 625 40.27 -9.77 3.12
N VAL A 626 39.13 -9.09 3.24
CA VAL A 626 38.11 -9.32 4.29
C VAL A 626 36.96 -10.12 3.70
N SER A 627 36.48 -9.73 2.52
CA SER A 627 35.45 -10.45 1.78
C SER A 627 35.77 -10.46 0.30
N TRP A 628 35.40 -11.55 -0.37
CA TRP A 628 35.59 -11.71 -1.81
C TRP A 628 34.50 -12.58 -2.43
N ALA A 629 34.34 -12.44 -3.73
CA ALA A 629 33.53 -13.31 -4.56
C ALA A 629 34.37 -13.87 -5.71
N ARG A 630 34.05 -15.08 -6.16
CA ARG A 630 34.71 -15.70 -7.33
C ARG A 630 33.83 -16.75 -7.98
N MET A 631 34.20 -17.14 -9.19
CA MET A 631 33.70 -18.34 -9.83
C MET A 631 34.64 -19.52 -9.52
N TYR A 632 34.06 -20.70 -9.33
CA TYR A 632 34.79 -21.98 -9.29
C TYR A 632 34.09 -22.94 -10.23
N GLY A 633 34.67 -23.19 -11.41
CA GLY A 633 33.96 -23.78 -12.53
C GLY A 633 32.72 -22.94 -12.88
N LYS A 634 31.54 -23.55 -12.79
CA LYS A 634 30.25 -22.87 -12.94
C LYS A 634 29.72 -22.30 -11.62
N GLY A 635 30.30 -22.64 -10.46
CA GLY A 635 29.78 -22.28 -9.14
C GLY A 635 30.06 -20.84 -8.73
N ARG A 636 29.19 -20.28 -7.89
CA ARG A 636 29.32 -18.94 -7.31
C ARG A 636 29.78 -19.04 -5.86
N VAL A 637 30.99 -18.59 -5.58
CA VAL A 637 31.64 -18.69 -4.26
C VAL A 637 31.75 -17.30 -3.67
N PHE A 638 31.17 -17.10 -2.49
CA PHE A 638 31.36 -15.90 -1.67
C PHE A 638 32.01 -16.28 -0.35
N TYR A 639 32.94 -15.47 0.13
CA TYR A 639 33.49 -15.58 1.47
C TYR A 639 33.54 -14.21 2.15
N SER A 640 33.25 -14.20 3.45
CA SER A 640 33.51 -13.07 4.32
C SER A 640 34.10 -13.55 5.63
N THR A 641 35.21 -12.94 6.04
CA THR A 641 35.79 -13.16 7.37
C THR A 641 34.99 -12.48 8.48
N LEU A 642 34.11 -11.52 8.14
CA LEU A 642 33.24 -10.87 9.12
C LEU A 642 32.24 -11.89 9.68
N GLY A 643 31.86 -11.73 10.95
CA GLY A 643 30.83 -12.57 11.58
C GLY A 643 31.27 -13.28 12.86
N HIS A 644 32.50 -13.06 13.34
CA HIS A 644 32.98 -13.62 14.61
C HIS A 644 32.18 -13.10 15.80
N VAL A 645 31.90 -11.80 15.81
CA VAL A 645 31.20 -11.13 16.90
C VAL A 645 29.69 -11.28 16.70
N GLU A 646 29.03 -11.91 17.66
CA GLU A 646 27.60 -12.21 17.63
C GLU A 646 26.75 -10.96 17.31
N ALA A 647 27.02 -9.83 17.98
CA ALA A 647 26.28 -8.58 17.78
C ALA A 647 26.34 -8.02 16.35
N ASN A 648 27.33 -8.42 15.53
CA ASN A 648 27.40 -7.97 14.13
C ASN A 648 26.26 -8.56 13.29
N TRP A 649 25.73 -9.73 13.66
CA TRP A 649 24.60 -10.34 12.95
C TRP A 649 23.28 -9.59 13.13
N ASP A 650 23.19 -8.69 14.11
CA ASP A 650 22.04 -7.80 14.32
C ASP A 650 22.16 -6.46 13.59
N GLN A 651 23.33 -6.15 13.01
CA GLN A 651 23.53 -4.91 12.27
C GLN A 651 22.82 -4.96 10.91
N PRO A 652 22.01 -3.96 10.55
CA PRO A 652 21.31 -3.91 9.26
C PRO A 652 22.25 -4.05 8.05
N GLU A 653 23.43 -3.43 8.11
CA GLU A 653 24.42 -3.43 7.04
C GLU A 653 25.01 -4.82 6.81
N MET A 654 25.25 -5.57 7.89
CA MET A 654 25.74 -6.96 7.88
C MET A 654 24.68 -7.91 7.36
N GLN A 655 23.43 -7.81 7.85
CA GLN A 655 22.32 -8.62 7.36
C GLN A 655 22.06 -8.38 5.88
N LYS A 656 22.08 -7.10 5.44
CA LYS A 656 21.91 -6.74 4.04
C LYS A 656 23.04 -7.29 3.17
N MET A 657 24.29 -7.26 3.65
CA MET A 657 25.44 -7.86 2.95
C MET A 657 25.21 -9.35 2.71
N TYR A 658 24.83 -10.11 3.74
CA TYR A 658 24.61 -11.55 3.61
C TYR A 658 23.39 -11.89 2.76
N ILE A 659 22.27 -11.15 2.87
CA ILE A 659 21.12 -11.34 1.98
C ILE A 659 21.54 -11.22 0.51
N GLU A 660 22.27 -10.16 0.17
CA GLU A 660 22.66 -9.91 -1.22
C GLU A 660 23.75 -10.88 -1.71
N ALA A 661 24.68 -11.29 -0.84
CA ALA A 661 25.66 -12.32 -1.15
C ALA A 661 25.00 -13.69 -1.38
N ILE A 662 24.03 -14.08 -0.54
CA ILE A 662 23.26 -15.32 -0.69
C ILE A 662 22.40 -15.26 -1.96
N LYS A 663 21.72 -14.14 -2.24
CA LYS A 663 21.00 -13.95 -3.51
C LYS A 663 21.92 -14.13 -4.71
N TRP A 664 23.14 -13.60 -4.65
CA TRP A 664 24.10 -13.76 -5.73
C TRP A 664 24.52 -15.23 -5.89
N ALA A 665 24.89 -15.92 -4.80
CA ALA A 665 25.23 -17.35 -4.81
C ALA A 665 24.08 -18.24 -5.32
N LEU A 666 22.84 -17.88 -5.00
CA LEU A 666 21.61 -18.56 -5.44
C LEU A 666 21.16 -18.17 -6.86
N ARG A 667 21.89 -17.28 -7.55
CA ARG A 667 21.56 -16.76 -8.89
C ARG A 667 20.24 -16.02 -8.97
N LEU A 668 19.86 -15.35 -7.88
CA LEU A 668 18.72 -14.44 -7.82
C LEU A 668 19.08 -13.01 -8.23
N VAL A 669 20.37 -12.68 -8.21
CA VAL A 669 20.94 -11.42 -8.72
C VAL A 669 22.27 -11.70 -9.40
N ASP A 670 22.66 -10.82 -10.33
CA ASP A 670 23.94 -10.90 -11.02
C ASP A 670 24.91 -9.81 -10.53
N ALA A 671 26.20 -10.14 -10.57
CA ALA A 671 27.29 -9.22 -10.27
C ALA A 671 28.55 -9.67 -11.04
N ASP A 672 29.30 -8.70 -11.58
CA ASP A 672 30.61 -8.96 -12.17
C ASP A 672 31.63 -9.24 -11.06
N VAL A 673 32.13 -10.47 -11.05
CA VAL A 673 33.16 -10.94 -10.11
C VAL A 673 34.49 -11.21 -10.80
N THR A 674 34.73 -10.55 -11.94
CA THR A 674 36.02 -10.62 -12.62
C THR A 674 37.12 -10.10 -11.70
N PRO A 675 38.20 -10.87 -11.51
CA PRO A 675 39.37 -10.44 -10.74
C PRO A 675 39.91 -9.08 -11.19
N ARG A 676 40.43 -8.28 -10.25
CA ARG A 676 41.04 -6.98 -10.56
C ARG A 676 42.14 -6.59 -9.56
N PRO A 677 43.10 -5.72 -9.95
CA PRO A 677 44.09 -5.16 -9.03
C PRO A 677 43.46 -4.36 -7.89
N ALA A 678 44.22 -4.17 -6.80
CA ALA A 678 43.79 -3.36 -5.66
C ALA A 678 43.52 -1.90 -6.05
N ARG A 679 42.46 -1.33 -5.47
CA ARG A 679 42.04 0.08 -5.64
C ARG A 679 42.44 0.97 -4.47
#